data_AF-A0A3D2N7N4-F1
#
_entry.id   AF-A0A3D2N7N4-F1
#
_cell.length_a   1.000
_cell.length_b   1.000
_cell.length_c   1.000
_cell.angle_alpha   90.00
_cell.angle_beta   90.00
_cell.angle_gamma   90.00
#
_symmetry.space_group_name_H-M   'P 1'
#
loop_
_entity.id
_entity.type
_entity.pdbx_description
1 polymer ?
#
loop_
_entity_poly.entity_id
_entity_poly.type
_entity_poly.pdbx_seq_one_letter_code
_entity_poly.pdbx_strand_id
1 'polypeptide(L)'
;MFEHKKLRGLDDYFKELNARPEKGVYFYRICGYNEQVAEFIKRYYEAARTGGVIIEGRIPNPDNKNLAYFEEMMGMDFNMDLNFLTMKLKKWLPRMNDYQRNTVAGSIYNTLSELRRQGKNDNMLKNCYIKFMCWLYYKFERVTAQLGENKVPKILYEGDISNYELLLITVLSNAGCDVVLLEYNGDEGYLKADPQSQVSYKLDIAGLGAFPEGYCLRGMRDMQQAEASKQKLYGPAPKFSNCTNAWISGEQDHIAELKMPVSARGNDPKLFYNIYTRINGVWDKMTYLNDLYQMQLEIKNSGRRVVIVDEVIPLPTPDEINNVPRKYYNKPEQMIADLALQIRYGNNIELQRVMVKSFVDTMLDECKNESNNLNKLTNKAVYLICWLKRYMAQLFANWRMPEVACFIYMGGCRNENEAMFMRFISRLPVDVLILLPNLSAEKCCLTDKLLYEQNCVESLDVKKFPAENTQLQMATLAYHAERELDTLMYHDSGIYRNRQYSKANAVTLKTMYEEIAILWKEELKYRPNFSTVDDVVNMPVLFAKVSGVKDSDLEQYWGSIKQLLTPDTFLITQAPYISSDSYNEMKSYSTEFLKRGVLQRNVIKNHPSFRYGFLRDEIQDHILDKLQLLIDSRMIKGTFENGTEYTIVATIMNMNMDLVRKIQSFDFTKTNPKLIYINSGERMISLEDSIIVAFLNLVGFDVVFFVPTGYQSVEKHFNTVIMEEHQIGDYVYDLNVPDLRRFVVKKQPTSWRDRIFKRGK
;
A
#
# COMPACT_ATOMS: atom_id res chain seq x y z
N MET A 1 25.26 -67.63 -3.23
CA MET A 1 24.32 -66.58 -2.76
C MET A 1 25.12 -65.56 -1.97
N PHE A 2 24.71 -64.30 -2.01
CA PHE A 2 25.32 -63.24 -1.24
C PHE A 2 24.80 -63.25 0.20
N GLU A 3 25.65 -62.87 1.14
CA GLU A 3 25.25 -62.64 2.54
C GLU A 3 24.75 -61.21 2.71
N HIS A 4 23.74 -61.04 3.58
CA HIS A 4 23.29 -59.73 4.03
C HIS A 4 24.30 -59.19 5.05
N LYS A 5 24.95 -58.08 4.72
CA LYS A 5 25.96 -57.44 5.59
C LYS A 5 25.38 -56.20 6.27
N LYS A 6 25.97 -55.83 7.42
CA LYS A 6 25.65 -54.57 8.08
C LYS A 6 26.40 -53.41 7.42
N LEU A 7 25.70 -52.29 7.26
CA LEU A 7 26.28 -51.03 6.78
C LEU A 7 27.21 -50.44 7.84
N ARG A 8 28.31 -49.82 7.40
CA ARG A 8 29.09 -48.90 8.24
C ARG A 8 28.57 -47.47 8.11
N GLY A 9 28.02 -47.13 6.95
CA GLY A 9 27.30 -45.89 6.68
C GLY A 9 26.43 -46.01 5.42
N LEU A 10 25.49 -45.08 5.25
CA LEU A 10 24.55 -45.07 4.12
C LEU A 10 25.24 -44.97 2.76
N ASP A 11 26.44 -44.37 2.71
CA ASP A 11 27.24 -44.28 1.48
C ASP A 11 27.70 -45.63 0.92
N ASP A 12 27.73 -46.69 1.74
CA ASP A 12 28.15 -48.02 1.30
C ASP A 12 27.24 -48.59 0.19
N TYR A 13 25.97 -48.19 0.12
CA TYR A 13 25.05 -48.56 -0.97
C TYR A 13 25.54 -48.11 -2.34
N PHE A 14 26.28 -46.99 -2.41
CA PHE A 14 26.73 -46.39 -3.67
C PHE A 14 28.13 -46.85 -4.08
N LYS A 15 28.79 -47.68 -3.26
CA LYS A 15 30.05 -48.35 -3.63
C LYS A 15 29.76 -49.56 -4.51
N GLU A 16 30.58 -49.71 -5.54
CA GLU A 16 30.62 -50.93 -6.36
C GLU A 16 31.00 -52.14 -5.50
N LEU A 17 30.56 -53.33 -5.89
CA LEU A 17 30.69 -54.56 -5.11
C LEU A 17 32.14 -54.84 -4.69
N ASN A 18 33.10 -54.59 -5.57
CA ASN A 18 34.53 -54.78 -5.30
C ASN A 18 35.15 -53.73 -4.37
N ALA A 19 34.52 -52.55 -4.26
CA ALA A 19 34.97 -51.46 -3.38
C ALA A 19 34.29 -51.47 -2.01
N ARG A 20 33.38 -52.44 -1.76
CA ARG A 20 32.73 -52.58 -0.45
C ARG A 20 33.71 -53.14 0.58
N PRO A 21 33.58 -52.72 1.85
CA PRO A 21 34.40 -53.27 2.94
C PRO A 21 34.27 -54.80 3.08
N GLU A 22 33.07 -55.32 2.79
CA GLU A 22 32.77 -56.74 2.77
C GLU A 22 31.96 -57.05 1.51
N LYS A 23 32.31 -58.13 0.80
CA LYS A 23 31.55 -58.57 -0.37
C LYS A 23 30.20 -59.14 0.08
N GLY A 24 29.15 -58.36 -0.13
CA GLY A 24 27.79 -58.71 0.26
C GLY A 24 26.78 -57.67 -0.22
N VAL A 25 25.51 -57.98 0.04
CA VAL A 25 24.39 -57.09 -0.26
C VAL A 25 23.85 -56.46 1.02
N TYR A 26 23.17 -55.33 0.85
CA TYR A 26 22.55 -54.61 1.95
C TYR A 26 21.04 -54.65 1.81
N PHE A 27 20.36 -55.08 2.87
CA PHE A 27 18.90 -55.08 2.95
C PHE A 27 18.49 -54.36 4.23
N TYR A 28 18.05 -53.11 4.09
CA TYR A 28 17.62 -52.29 5.22
C TYR A 28 16.18 -51.80 5.11
N ARG A 29 15.55 -51.61 6.26
CA ARG A 29 14.27 -50.91 6.41
C ARG A 29 14.47 -49.60 7.14
N ILE A 30 13.86 -48.55 6.63
CA ILE A 30 13.95 -47.18 7.13
C ILE A 30 12.59 -46.81 7.71
N CYS A 31 12.55 -46.66 9.04
CA CYS A 31 11.33 -46.38 9.79
C CYS A 31 11.27 -44.94 10.33
N GLY A 32 12.22 -44.09 9.94
CA GLY A 32 12.31 -42.72 10.42
C GLY A 32 12.98 -41.79 9.42
N TYR A 33 12.83 -40.49 9.64
CA TYR A 33 13.23 -39.44 8.72
C TYR A 33 14.05 -38.36 9.43
N ASN A 34 15.10 -37.90 8.75
CA ASN A 34 15.88 -36.72 9.06
C ASN A 34 16.52 -36.22 7.75
N GLU A 35 17.31 -35.14 7.79
CA GLU A 35 17.95 -34.58 6.60
C GLU A 35 18.89 -35.57 5.90
N GLN A 36 19.66 -36.35 6.66
CA GLN A 36 20.56 -37.37 6.12
C GLN A 36 19.81 -38.48 5.36
N VAL A 37 18.69 -38.96 5.92
CA VAL A 37 17.82 -39.96 5.27
C VAL A 37 17.15 -39.36 4.03
N ALA A 38 16.74 -38.08 4.09
CA ALA A 38 16.16 -37.39 2.95
C ALA A 38 17.11 -37.36 1.75
N GLU A 39 18.39 -37.00 1.98
CA GLU A 39 19.42 -37.00 0.94
C GLU A 39 19.73 -38.41 0.44
N PHE A 40 19.83 -39.39 1.35
CA PHE A 40 20.04 -40.79 1.01
C PHE A 40 18.93 -41.33 0.10
N ILE A 41 17.65 -41.13 0.46
CA ILE A 41 16.50 -41.60 -0.34
C ILE A 41 16.53 -40.97 -1.73
N LYS A 42 16.84 -39.66 -1.85
CA LYS A 42 17.00 -38.98 -3.15
C LYS A 42 18.04 -39.66 -4.03
N ARG A 43 19.22 -39.94 -3.47
CA ARG A 43 20.31 -40.57 -4.22
C ARG A 43 20.03 -42.03 -4.55
N TYR A 44 19.41 -42.77 -3.63
CA TYR A 44 19.03 -44.17 -3.81
C TYR A 44 17.89 -44.32 -4.85
N TYR A 45 16.93 -43.38 -4.86
CA TYR A 45 15.88 -43.31 -5.87
C TYR A 45 16.45 -43.22 -7.28
N GLU A 46 17.41 -42.32 -7.54
CA GLU A 46 18.06 -42.20 -8.85
C GLU A 46 18.85 -43.46 -9.25
N ALA A 47 19.52 -44.10 -8.28
CA ALA A 47 20.22 -45.36 -8.51
C ALA A 47 19.24 -46.50 -8.88
N ALA A 48 18.11 -46.61 -8.17
CA ALA A 48 17.05 -47.58 -8.47
C ALA A 48 16.34 -47.28 -9.80
N ARG A 49 16.13 -46.00 -10.15
CA ARG A 49 15.53 -45.58 -11.41
C ARG A 49 16.35 -45.98 -12.63
N THR A 50 17.67 -45.85 -12.54
CA THR A 50 18.61 -46.10 -13.65
C THR A 50 18.99 -47.57 -13.80
N GLY A 51 19.31 -48.25 -12.70
CA GLY A 51 19.86 -49.63 -12.71
C GLY A 51 19.09 -50.65 -11.88
N GLY A 52 17.91 -50.31 -11.36
CA GLY A 52 17.20 -51.12 -10.38
C GLY A 52 15.70 -51.21 -10.62
N VAL A 53 14.90 -51.11 -9.58
CA VAL A 53 13.44 -50.98 -9.65
C VAL A 53 12.92 -50.20 -8.43
N ILE A 54 11.88 -49.41 -8.66
CA ILE A 54 11.16 -48.68 -7.61
C ILE A 54 9.74 -49.26 -7.56
N ILE A 55 9.30 -49.65 -6.37
CA ILE A 55 7.96 -50.17 -6.12
C ILE A 55 7.24 -49.14 -5.26
N GLU A 56 6.25 -48.45 -5.86
CA GLU A 56 5.36 -47.50 -5.18
C GLU A 56 4.07 -48.26 -4.81
N GLY A 57 3.90 -48.61 -3.54
CA GLY A 57 2.81 -49.45 -3.03
C GLY A 57 3.12 -50.96 -3.05
N ARG A 58 2.09 -51.80 -3.18
CA ARG A 58 2.24 -53.26 -3.26
C ARG A 58 2.45 -53.73 -4.69
N ILE A 59 3.18 -54.84 -4.84
CA ILE A 59 3.29 -55.59 -6.08
C ILE A 59 1.94 -56.28 -6.34
N PRO A 60 1.20 -55.91 -7.40
CA PRO A 60 -0.09 -56.51 -7.66
C PRO A 60 0.08 -58.02 -7.89
N ASN A 61 -0.84 -58.81 -7.35
CA ASN A 61 -0.89 -60.24 -7.69
C ASN A 61 -1.08 -60.40 -9.22
N PRO A 62 -0.51 -61.45 -9.83
CA PRO A 62 -0.75 -61.72 -11.25
C PRO A 62 -2.26 -61.86 -11.53
N ASP A 63 -2.76 -61.14 -12.54
CA ASP A 63 -4.15 -61.23 -12.96
C ASP A 63 -4.40 -62.46 -13.84
N ASN A 64 -5.66 -62.69 -14.23
CA ASN A 64 -6.03 -63.84 -15.06
C ASN A 64 -5.29 -63.86 -16.41
N LYS A 65 -4.94 -62.69 -16.96
CA LYS A 65 -4.19 -62.61 -18.23
C LYS A 65 -2.73 -63.04 -18.03
N ASN A 66 -2.10 -62.57 -16.96
CA ASN A 66 -0.74 -62.93 -16.60
C ASN A 66 -0.62 -64.44 -16.35
N LEU A 67 -1.59 -65.03 -15.65
CA LEU A 67 -1.64 -66.46 -15.36
C LEU A 67 -1.89 -67.29 -16.62
N ALA A 68 -2.83 -66.89 -17.49
CA ALA A 68 -3.08 -67.57 -18.75
C ALA A 68 -1.85 -67.56 -19.66
N TYR A 69 -1.17 -66.42 -19.78
CA TYR A 69 0.07 -66.33 -20.56
C TYR A 69 1.21 -67.17 -19.95
N PHE A 70 1.33 -67.20 -18.63
CA PHE A 70 2.29 -68.07 -17.96
C PHE A 70 1.98 -69.56 -18.23
N GLU A 71 0.73 -69.97 -18.10
CA GLU A 71 0.29 -71.35 -18.36
C GLU A 71 0.55 -71.76 -19.82
N GLU A 72 0.22 -70.89 -20.79
CA GLU A 72 0.46 -71.14 -22.22
C GLU A 72 1.95 -71.35 -22.53
N MET A 73 2.81 -70.50 -21.97
CA MET A 73 4.24 -70.52 -22.28
C MET A 73 5.01 -71.56 -21.47
N MET A 74 4.65 -71.78 -20.21
CA MET A 74 5.44 -72.56 -19.24
C MET A 74 4.80 -73.88 -18.84
N GLY A 75 3.49 -74.05 -19.03
CA GLY A 75 2.70 -75.11 -18.43
C GLY A 75 2.56 -74.94 -16.91
N MET A 76 1.66 -75.72 -16.31
CA MET A 76 1.38 -75.68 -14.86
C MET A 76 2.17 -76.74 -14.07
N ASP A 77 3.12 -77.43 -14.68
CA ASP A 77 3.98 -78.37 -13.97
C ASP A 77 4.87 -77.63 -12.96
N PHE A 78 5.08 -78.24 -11.80
CA PHE A 78 6.00 -77.76 -10.77
C PHE A 78 6.71 -78.95 -10.14
N ASN A 79 8.03 -78.85 -10.06
CA ASN A 79 8.86 -79.80 -9.30
C ASN A 79 9.83 -79.03 -8.42
N MET A 80 10.02 -79.49 -7.19
CA MET A 80 10.95 -78.94 -6.22
C MET A 80 12.36 -79.47 -6.52
N ASP A 81 12.89 -79.08 -7.67
CA ASP A 81 14.18 -79.53 -8.20
C ASP A 81 14.94 -78.34 -8.83
N LEU A 82 16.25 -78.25 -8.57
CA LEU A 82 17.07 -77.13 -9.02
C LEU A 82 17.23 -77.10 -10.54
N ASN A 83 17.34 -78.27 -11.19
CA ASN A 83 17.44 -78.33 -12.65
C ASN A 83 16.12 -77.90 -13.30
N PHE A 84 14.99 -78.31 -12.73
CA PHE A 84 13.67 -77.84 -13.15
C PHE A 84 13.56 -76.31 -13.08
N LEU A 85 13.87 -75.70 -11.94
CA LEU A 85 13.80 -74.24 -11.77
C LEU A 85 14.73 -73.51 -12.75
N THR A 86 15.96 -73.99 -12.90
CA THR A 86 16.96 -73.42 -13.82
C THR A 86 16.49 -73.50 -15.27
N MET A 87 15.95 -74.65 -15.70
CA MET A 87 15.41 -74.84 -17.04
C MET A 87 14.21 -73.92 -17.31
N LYS A 88 13.29 -73.82 -16.35
CA LYS A 88 12.10 -72.97 -16.48
C LYS A 88 12.47 -71.49 -16.51
N LEU A 89 13.41 -71.04 -15.68
CA LEU A 89 13.94 -69.66 -15.75
C LEU A 89 14.62 -69.38 -17.09
N LYS A 90 15.38 -70.34 -17.67
CA LYS A 90 16.01 -70.17 -18.99
C LYS A 90 14.97 -69.93 -20.08
N LYS A 91 13.84 -70.64 -20.03
CA LYS A 91 12.74 -70.48 -20.99
C LYS A 91 11.98 -69.17 -20.77
N TRP A 92 11.69 -68.81 -19.52
CA TRP A 92 10.84 -67.67 -19.17
C TRP A 92 11.57 -66.32 -19.22
N LEU A 93 12.85 -66.29 -18.84
CA LEU A 93 13.70 -65.10 -18.77
C LEU A 93 15.00 -65.34 -19.55
N PRO A 94 14.93 -65.42 -20.90
CA PRO A 94 16.05 -65.87 -21.74
C PRO A 94 17.26 -64.92 -21.73
N ARG A 95 17.10 -63.68 -21.25
CA ARG A 95 18.18 -62.69 -21.13
C ARG A 95 19.12 -62.92 -19.96
N MET A 96 18.76 -63.80 -19.01
CA MET A 96 19.65 -64.15 -17.90
C MET A 96 20.84 -64.98 -18.38
N ASN A 97 22.04 -64.55 -18.02
CA ASN A 97 23.23 -65.38 -18.21
C ASN A 97 23.23 -66.59 -17.23
N ASP A 98 24.16 -67.52 -17.42
CA ASP A 98 24.22 -68.76 -16.64
C ASP A 98 24.42 -68.50 -15.14
N TYR A 99 25.25 -67.52 -14.78
CA TYR A 99 25.49 -67.14 -13.38
C TYR A 99 24.21 -66.59 -12.73
N GLN A 100 23.55 -65.63 -13.36
CA GLN A 100 22.32 -65.00 -12.88
C GLN A 100 21.23 -66.04 -12.68
N ARG A 101 21.05 -66.89 -13.70
CA ARG A 101 20.01 -67.93 -13.69
C ARG A 101 20.24 -68.95 -12.59
N ASN A 102 21.47 -69.45 -12.44
CA ASN A 102 21.79 -70.42 -11.38
C ASN A 102 21.63 -69.80 -9.99
N THR A 103 22.02 -68.53 -9.82
CA THR A 103 21.91 -67.84 -8.54
C THR A 103 20.45 -67.58 -8.15
N VAL A 104 19.63 -67.10 -9.09
CA VAL A 104 18.19 -66.89 -8.87
C VAL A 104 17.49 -68.23 -8.64
N ALA A 105 17.76 -69.27 -9.43
CA ALA A 105 17.18 -70.60 -9.25
C ALA A 105 17.52 -71.19 -7.88
N GLY A 106 18.79 -71.09 -7.46
CA GLY A 106 19.25 -71.55 -6.15
C GLY A 106 18.59 -70.79 -5.00
N SER A 107 18.42 -69.48 -5.14
CA SER A 107 17.73 -68.70 -4.11
C SER A 107 16.23 -69.01 -4.06
N ILE A 108 15.55 -69.20 -5.19
CA ILE A 108 14.15 -69.66 -5.21
C ILE A 108 14.03 -71.03 -4.54
N TYR A 109 14.91 -71.97 -4.90
CA TYR A 109 14.92 -73.32 -4.33
C TYR A 109 15.06 -73.29 -2.81
N ASN A 110 15.99 -72.50 -2.28
CA ASN A 110 16.20 -72.35 -0.85
C ASN A 110 14.99 -71.74 -0.14
N THR A 111 14.42 -70.68 -0.70
CA THR A 111 13.21 -70.03 -0.15
C THR A 111 12.01 -70.98 -0.13
N LEU A 112 11.77 -71.73 -1.21
CA LEU A 112 10.69 -72.73 -1.27
C LEU A 112 10.94 -73.92 -0.34
N SER A 113 12.20 -74.36 -0.20
CA SER A 113 12.60 -75.42 0.74
C SER A 113 12.34 -75.01 2.19
N GLU A 114 12.62 -73.75 2.54
CA GLU A 114 12.34 -73.21 3.85
C GLU A 114 10.82 -73.17 4.14
N LEU A 115 10.01 -72.73 3.17
CA LEU A 115 8.56 -72.78 3.28
C LEU A 115 8.04 -74.20 3.48
N ARG A 116 8.63 -75.18 2.79
CA ARG A 116 8.30 -76.60 2.97
C ARG A 116 8.64 -77.07 4.39
N ARG A 117 9.79 -76.68 4.93
CA ARG A 117 10.21 -76.98 6.31
C ARG A 117 9.29 -76.35 7.35
N GLN A 118 8.72 -75.18 7.03
CA GLN A 118 7.69 -74.50 7.83
C GLN A 118 6.28 -75.11 7.66
N GLY A 119 6.15 -76.24 6.97
CA GLY A 119 4.90 -77.01 6.85
C GLY A 119 3.97 -76.59 5.70
N LYS A 120 4.45 -75.80 4.72
CA LYS A 120 3.64 -75.48 3.52
C LYS A 120 3.56 -76.68 2.56
N ASN A 121 2.37 -76.93 2.01
CA ASN A 121 2.15 -78.03 1.07
C ASN A 121 2.58 -77.69 -0.37
N ASP A 122 2.66 -78.70 -1.24
CA ASP A 122 3.15 -78.55 -2.62
C ASP A 122 2.32 -77.58 -3.46
N ASN A 123 1.00 -77.49 -3.23
CA ASN A 123 0.14 -76.53 -3.93
C ASN A 123 0.47 -75.07 -3.54
N MET A 124 0.77 -74.81 -2.27
CA MET A 124 1.21 -73.49 -1.81
C MET A 124 2.59 -73.13 -2.37
N LEU A 125 3.51 -74.09 -2.43
CA LEU A 125 4.84 -73.89 -3.03
C LEU A 125 4.72 -73.60 -4.54
N LYS A 126 3.89 -74.35 -5.26
CA LYS A 126 3.59 -74.11 -6.67
C LYS A 126 3.01 -72.71 -6.89
N ASN A 127 2.03 -72.30 -6.09
CA ASN A 127 1.44 -70.96 -6.19
C ASN A 127 2.46 -69.85 -5.91
N CYS A 128 3.33 -70.06 -4.92
CA CYS A 128 4.44 -69.15 -4.60
C CYS A 128 5.41 -69.03 -5.78
N TYR A 129 5.82 -70.16 -6.36
CA TYR A 129 6.67 -70.22 -7.54
C TYR A 129 6.06 -69.48 -8.74
N ILE A 130 4.78 -69.72 -9.06
CA ILE A 130 4.10 -69.04 -10.17
C ILE A 130 4.08 -67.52 -9.94
N LYS A 131 3.81 -67.07 -8.71
CA LYS A 131 3.88 -65.65 -8.37
C LYS A 131 5.27 -65.07 -8.59
N PHE A 132 6.32 -65.76 -8.13
CA PHE A 132 7.70 -65.33 -8.35
C PHE A 132 8.01 -65.22 -9.83
N MET A 133 7.69 -66.24 -10.62
CA MET A 133 7.95 -66.21 -12.06
C MET A 133 7.23 -65.06 -12.77
N CYS A 134 5.97 -64.80 -12.42
CA CYS A 134 5.22 -63.67 -12.97
C CYS A 134 5.86 -62.33 -12.58
N TRP A 135 6.16 -62.12 -11.29
CA TRP A 135 6.76 -60.87 -10.82
C TRP A 135 8.15 -60.64 -11.41
N LEU A 136 8.99 -61.70 -11.51
CA LEU A 136 10.31 -61.61 -12.13
C LEU A 136 10.21 -61.12 -13.57
N TYR A 137 9.22 -61.59 -14.34
CA TYR A 137 9.00 -61.19 -15.72
C TYR A 137 8.40 -59.79 -15.87
N TYR A 138 7.31 -59.49 -15.16
CA TYR A 138 6.58 -58.23 -15.37
C TYR A 138 7.18 -57.02 -14.63
N LYS A 139 8.00 -57.24 -13.60
CA LYS A 139 8.51 -56.15 -12.74
C LYS A 139 10.02 -56.14 -12.54
N PHE A 140 10.69 -57.30 -12.53
CA PHE A 140 12.11 -57.38 -12.14
C PHE A 140 13.07 -57.81 -13.28
N GLU A 141 12.63 -57.84 -14.53
CA GLU A 141 13.49 -58.24 -15.67
C GLU A 141 14.78 -57.41 -15.73
N ARG A 142 14.68 -56.09 -15.49
CA ARG A 142 15.84 -55.19 -15.48
C ARG A 142 16.81 -55.46 -14.33
N VAL A 143 16.29 -55.86 -13.17
CA VAL A 143 17.11 -56.20 -12.00
C VAL A 143 17.82 -57.51 -12.25
N THR A 144 17.10 -58.52 -12.73
CA THR A 144 17.66 -59.85 -12.95
C THR A 144 18.78 -59.88 -13.98
N ALA A 145 18.70 -59.03 -15.01
CA ALA A 145 19.75 -58.86 -16.02
C ALA A 145 21.05 -58.23 -15.48
N GLN A 146 21.04 -57.64 -14.29
CA GLN A 146 22.20 -56.96 -13.67
C GLN A 146 22.72 -57.68 -12.41
N LEU A 147 22.11 -58.81 -12.02
CA LEU A 147 22.57 -59.56 -10.86
C LEU A 147 23.98 -60.12 -11.09
N GLY A 148 24.84 -60.02 -10.07
CA GLY A 148 26.23 -60.46 -10.14
C GLY A 148 27.22 -59.48 -10.77
N GLU A 149 26.74 -58.38 -11.34
CA GLU A 149 27.60 -57.33 -11.88
C GLU A 149 28.29 -56.52 -10.76
N ASN A 150 29.41 -55.87 -11.07
CA ASN A 150 30.12 -55.04 -10.10
C ASN A 150 29.26 -53.83 -9.66
N LYS A 151 28.39 -53.34 -10.53
CA LYS A 151 27.36 -52.36 -10.20
C LYS A 151 26.11 -53.05 -9.68
N VAL A 152 25.98 -53.11 -8.35
CA VAL A 152 24.89 -53.81 -7.67
C VAL A 152 23.53 -53.14 -7.95
N PRO A 153 22.53 -53.85 -8.52
CA PRO A 153 21.20 -53.31 -8.75
C PRO A 153 20.49 -52.97 -7.42
N LYS A 154 19.55 -52.02 -7.48
CA LYS A 154 18.85 -51.48 -6.30
C LYS A 154 17.35 -51.71 -6.36
N ILE A 155 16.76 -52.20 -5.28
CA ILE A 155 15.31 -52.20 -5.08
C ILE A 155 14.98 -51.13 -4.04
N LEU A 156 14.12 -50.19 -4.39
CA LEU A 156 13.49 -49.25 -3.46
C LEU A 156 12.01 -49.59 -3.36
N TYR A 157 11.54 -49.93 -2.17
CA TYR A 157 10.16 -50.31 -1.92
C TYR A 157 9.48 -49.33 -0.98
N GLU A 158 8.34 -48.78 -1.40
CA GLU A 158 7.51 -47.86 -0.63
C GLU A 158 6.18 -48.55 -0.28
N GLY A 159 5.97 -48.85 1.00
CA GLY A 159 4.69 -49.34 1.52
C GLY A 159 4.80 -50.63 2.33
N ASP A 160 3.65 -51.08 2.84
CA ASP A 160 3.58 -52.26 3.71
C ASP A 160 3.81 -53.55 2.91
N ILE A 161 5.00 -54.13 3.04
CA ILE A 161 5.39 -55.35 2.35
C ILE A 161 4.64 -56.57 2.91
N SER A 162 4.06 -57.40 2.04
CA SER A 162 3.43 -58.66 2.41
C SER A 162 4.41 -59.82 2.43
N ASN A 163 4.02 -60.94 3.06
CA ASN A 163 4.89 -62.13 3.19
C ASN A 163 5.41 -62.65 1.84
N TYR A 164 4.57 -62.73 0.80
CA TYR A 164 5.01 -63.21 -0.52
C TYR A 164 5.97 -62.23 -1.21
N GLU A 165 5.73 -60.92 -1.06
CA GLU A 165 6.61 -59.89 -1.60
C GLU A 165 7.97 -59.95 -0.91
N LEU A 166 7.99 -60.04 0.43
CA LEU A 166 9.23 -60.15 1.20
C LEU A 166 10.04 -61.38 0.79
N LEU A 167 9.39 -62.52 0.56
CA LEU A 167 10.08 -63.73 0.07
C LEU A 167 10.73 -63.49 -1.30
N LEU A 168 10.04 -62.86 -2.26
CA LEU A 168 10.64 -62.56 -3.57
C LEU A 168 11.79 -61.55 -3.45
N ILE A 169 11.61 -60.49 -2.69
CA ILE A 169 12.64 -59.47 -2.49
C ILE A 169 13.87 -60.08 -1.81
N THR A 170 13.68 -61.03 -0.89
CA THR A 170 14.76 -61.83 -0.29
C THR A 170 15.48 -62.68 -1.34
N VAL A 171 14.73 -63.32 -2.24
CA VAL A 171 15.32 -64.08 -3.36
C VAL A 171 16.22 -63.19 -4.22
N LEU A 172 15.77 -61.99 -4.55
CA LEU A 172 16.53 -61.03 -5.35
C LEU A 172 17.74 -60.48 -4.60
N SER A 173 17.59 -60.19 -3.30
CA SER A 173 18.69 -59.74 -2.44
C SER A 173 19.80 -60.78 -2.36
N ASN A 174 19.45 -62.03 -2.01
CA ASN A 174 20.37 -63.17 -1.97
C ASN A 174 21.05 -63.45 -3.32
N ALA A 175 20.40 -63.09 -4.42
CA ALA A 175 20.95 -63.22 -5.77
C ALA A 175 21.90 -62.08 -6.18
N GLY A 176 22.01 -61.02 -5.39
CA GLY A 176 22.99 -59.95 -5.59
C GLY A 176 22.39 -58.55 -5.76
N CYS A 177 21.25 -58.26 -5.13
CA CYS A 177 20.62 -56.94 -5.18
C CYS A 177 20.66 -56.26 -3.80
N ASP A 178 20.82 -54.94 -3.78
CA ASP A 178 20.59 -54.18 -2.56
C ASP A 178 19.12 -53.77 -2.45
N VAL A 179 18.60 -53.67 -1.23
CA VAL A 179 17.19 -53.40 -0.96
C VAL A 179 17.04 -52.35 0.15
N VAL A 180 16.18 -51.36 -0.11
CA VAL A 180 15.70 -50.41 0.90
C VAL A 180 14.18 -50.47 0.95
N LEU A 181 13.63 -50.74 2.13
CA LEU A 181 12.20 -50.63 2.41
C LEU A 181 11.92 -49.34 3.17
N LEU A 182 10.91 -48.59 2.74
CA LEU A 182 10.42 -47.41 3.42
C LEU A 182 9.15 -47.76 4.19
N GLU A 183 9.25 -47.77 5.51
CA GLU A 183 8.18 -48.12 6.45
C GLU A 183 7.69 -46.83 7.14
N TYR A 184 6.82 -46.07 6.46
CA TYR A 184 6.40 -44.74 6.92
C TYR A 184 5.64 -44.77 8.27
N ASN A 185 4.93 -45.87 8.55
CA ASN A 185 4.13 -46.05 9.76
C ASN A 185 4.86 -46.78 10.89
N GLY A 186 6.19 -46.92 10.79
CA GLY A 186 7.01 -47.65 11.76
C GLY A 186 7.17 -49.15 11.44
N ASP A 187 7.95 -49.84 12.29
CA ASP A 187 8.47 -51.18 11.98
C ASP A 187 7.47 -52.34 12.20
N GLU A 188 6.30 -52.05 12.79
CA GLU A 188 5.33 -53.07 13.19
C GLU A 188 4.71 -53.82 11.99
N GLY A 189 4.53 -53.14 10.86
CA GLY A 189 4.01 -53.74 9.63
C GLY A 189 4.94 -54.84 9.11
N TYR A 190 6.23 -54.51 8.97
CA TYR A 190 7.28 -55.43 8.56
C TYR A 190 7.42 -56.64 9.51
N LEU A 191 7.39 -56.42 10.83
CA LEU A 191 7.56 -57.49 11.82
C LEU A 191 6.43 -58.54 11.78
N LYS A 192 5.28 -58.27 11.15
CA LYS A 192 4.26 -59.31 10.89
C LYS A 192 4.71 -60.33 9.85
N ALA A 193 5.53 -59.91 8.89
CA ALA A 193 6.07 -60.76 7.82
C ALA A 193 7.37 -61.47 8.22
N ASP A 194 8.19 -60.83 9.05
CA ASP A 194 9.44 -61.37 9.59
C ASP A 194 9.57 -61.07 11.11
N PRO A 195 8.87 -61.84 11.97
CA PRO A 195 8.81 -61.57 13.42
C PRO A 195 10.15 -61.63 14.13
N GLN A 196 11.14 -62.33 13.57
CA GLN A 196 12.48 -62.45 14.13
C GLN A 196 13.47 -61.46 13.50
N SER A 197 13.02 -60.60 12.56
CA SER A 197 13.84 -59.62 11.85
C SER A 197 15.11 -60.22 11.24
N GLN A 198 15.01 -61.41 10.65
CA GLN A 198 16.16 -62.15 10.10
C GLN A 198 16.52 -61.73 8.68
N VAL A 199 15.57 -61.17 7.93
CA VAL A 199 15.74 -60.90 6.50
C VAL A 199 16.40 -59.55 6.25
N SER A 200 16.03 -58.51 7.01
CA SER A 200 16.55 -57.15 6.84
C SER A 200 17.01 -56.54 8.17
N TYR A 201 17.79 -55.48 8.09
CA TYR A 201 18.20 -54.68 9.25
C TYR A 201 17.38 -53.39 9.35
N LYS A 202 16.94 -53.04 10.55
CA LYS A 202 16.39 -51.70 10.81
C LYS A 202 17.52 -50.68 10.77
N LEU A 203 17.35 -49.61 10.02
CA LEU A 203 18.27 -48.48 10.05
C LEU A 203 18.13 -47.75 11.39
N ASP A 204 19.22 -47.72 12.15
CA ASP A 204 19.29 -47.04 13.44
C ASP A 204 20.40 -45.99 13.37
N ILE A 205 20.01 -44.73 13.27
CA ILE A 205 20.91 -43.57 13.28
C ILE A 205 20.33 -42.52 14.23
N ALA A 206 21.19 -41.70 14.82
CA ALA A 206 20.77 -40.69 15.79
C ALA A 206 19.84 -39.63 15.13
N GLY A 207 18.83 -39.18 15.88
CA GLY A 207 17.95 -38.08 15.47
C GLY A 207 16.91 -38.43 14.41
N LEU A 208 16.54 -39.70 14.25
CA LEU A 208 15.41 -40.08 13.41
C LEU A 208 14.07 -39.68 14.05
N GLY A 209 13.29 -38.86 13.34
CA GLY A 209 11.89 -38.59 13.63
C GLY A 209 10.94 -39.45 12.80
N ALA A 210 9.62 -39.25 12.93
CA ALA A 210 8.64 -39.83 12.02
C ALA A 210 8.79 -39.22 10.61
N PHE A 211 8.33 -39.94 9.58
CA PHE A 211 8.23 -39.37 8.24
C PHE A 211 7.24 -38.18 8.23
N PRO A 212 7.49 -37.13 7.42
CA PRO A 212 6.55 -36.02 7.28
C PRO A 212 5.18 -36.50 6.80
N GLU A 213 4.12 -35.85 7.28
CA GLU A 213 2.76 -36.16 6.87
C GLU A 213 2.61 -35.99 5.35
N GLY A 214 2.03 -37.00 4.67
CA GLY A 214 1.86 -36.99 3.21
C GLY A 214 3.14 -37.27 2.40
N TYR A 215 4.26 -37.64 3.04
CA TYR A 215 5.48 -38.03 2.33
C TYR A 215 5.25 -39.26 1.44
N CYS A 216 5.67 -39.17 0.19
CA CYS A 216 5.70 -40.29 -0.75
C CYS A 216 6.78 -40.09 -1.82
N LEU A 217 7.26 -41.19 -2.41
CA LEU A 217 8.26 -41.15 -3.49
C LEU A 217 7.73 -40.44 -4.74
N ARG A 218 6.43 -40.56 -5.02
CA ARG A 218 5.77 -39.81 -6.10
C ARG A 218 5.85 -38.31 -5.87
N GLY A 219 5.52 -37.84 -4.67
CA GLY A 219 5.61 -36.42 -4.31
C GLY A 219 7.05 -35.90 -4.44
N MET A 220 8.03 -36.70 -3.99
CA MET A 220 9.45 -36.37 -4.17
C MET A 220 9.85 -36.25 -5.65
N ARG A 221 9.42 -37.19 -6.50
CA ARG A 221 9.66 -37.13 -7.95
C ARG A 221 9.03 -35.89 -8.57
N ASP A 222 7.79 -35.59 -8.23
CA ASP A 222 7.07 -34.44 -8.79
C ASP A 222 7.76 -33.13 -8.38
N MET A 223 8.23 -33.03 -7.13
CA MET A 223 9.05 -31.91 -6.66
C MET A 223 10.40 -31.83 -7.39
N GLN A 224 11.12 -32.94 -7.57
CA GLN A 224 12.39 -32.97 -8.29
C GLN A 224 12.24 -32.61 -9.78
N GLN A 225 11.17 -33.08 -10.42
CA GLN A 225 10.87 -32.74 -11.81
C GLN A 225 10.45 -31.27 -11.95
N ALA A 226 9.68 -30.74 -11.00
CA ALA A 226 9.34 -29.33 -10.95
C ALA A 226 10.60 -28.48 -10.77
N GLU A 227 11.50 -28.87 -9.85
CA GLU A 227 12.74 -28.17 -9.57
C GLU A 227 13.76 -28.24 -10.73
N ALA A 228 13.88 -29.40 -11.38
CA ALA A 228 14.70 -29.57 -12.59
C ALA A 228 14.12 -28.80 -13.79
N SER A 229 12.79 -28.79 -13.95
CA SER A 229 12.12 -27.98 -14.97
C SER A 229 12.34 -26.49 -14.70
N LYS A 230 12.30 -26.09 -13.43
CA LYS A 230 12.58 -24.72 -12.98
C LYS A 230 14.03 -24.31 -13.25
N GLN A 231 15.00 -25.18 -12.94
CA GLN A 231 16.42 -24.97 -13.26
C GLN A 231 16.67 -24.80 -14.76
N LYS A 232 15.96 -25.54 -15.61
CA LYS A 232 16.04 -25.34 -17.07
C LYS A 232 15.59 -23.94 -17.52
N LEU A 233 14.72 -23.27 -16.76
CA LEU A 233 14.19 -21.94 -17.12
C LEU A 233 15.16 -20.80 -16.81
N TYR A 234 15.94 -20.89 -15.72
CA TYR A 234 16.91 -19.85 -15.34
C TYR A 234 18.37 -20.21 -15.62
N GLY A 235 18.67 -21.46 -15.99
CA GLY A 235 20.02 -21.93 -16.29
C GLY A 235 20.86 -22.22 -15.03
N PRO A 236 22.19 -21.97 -15.04
CA PRO A 236 23.03 -22.25 -13.88
C PRO A 236 22.61 -21.42 -12.66
N ALA A 237 22.44 -22.09 -11.52
CA ALA A 237 22.03 -21.43 -10.28
C ALA A 237 23.07 -20.36 -9.84
N PRO A 238 22.60 -19.24 -9.27
CA PRO A 238 23.50 -18.22 -8.72
C PRO A 238 24.28 -18.79 -7.53
N LYS A 239 25.52 -18.31 -7.36
CA LYS A 239 26.38 -18.74 -6.25
C LYS A 239 25.95 -18.24 -4.88
N PHE A 240 25.12 -17.20 -4.84
CA PHE A 240 24.63 -16.57 -3.62
C PHE A 240 23.12 -16.40 -3.62
N SER A 241 22.53 -16.46 -2.44
CA SER A 241 21.07 -16.33 -2.19
C SER A 241 20.76 -15.22 -1.19
N ASN A 242 19.51 -14.78 -1.16
CA ASN A 242 19.05 -13.76 -0.21
C ASN A 242 18.90 -14.35 1.20
N CYS A 243 19.32 -13.59 2.20
CA CYS A 243 19.02 -13.80 3.61
C CYS A 243 18.26 -12.57 4.11
N THR A 244 16.93 -12.61 3.98
CA THR A 244 16.07 -11.46 4.20
C THR A 244 15.60 -11.41 5.66
N ASN A 245 15.70 -10.24 6.30
CA ASN A 245 15.20 -9.96 7.66
C ASN A 245 15.80 -10.81 8.80
N ALA A 246 16.99 -11.40 8.63
CA ALA A 246 17.52 -12.41 9.54
C ALA A 246 17.88 -11.93 10.96
N TRP A 247 18.15 -10.63 11.14
CA TRP A 247 18.57 -10.05 12.43
C TRP A 247 17.55 -9.07 13.01
N ILE A 248 16.38 -8.91 12.37
CA ILE A 248 15.34 -7.99 12.84
C ILE A 248 14.76 -8.56 14.13
N SER A 249 15.07 -7.93 15.26
CA SER A 249 14.45 -8.24 16.55
C SER A 249 13.10 -7.53 16.66
N GLY A 250 12.05 -8.25 17.05
CA GLY A 250 10.66 -7.76 17.01
C GLY A 250 10.31 -6.60 17.96
N GLU A 251 11.30 -6.02 18.66
CA GLU A 251 11.12 -4.99 19.69
C GLU A 251 11.90 -3.68 19.42
N GLN A 252 12.74 -3.58 18.38
CA GLN A 252 13.59 -2.41 18.14
C GLN A 252 13.24 -1.60 16.88
N ASP A 253 13.58 -0.31 16.94
CA ASP A 253 13.40 0.71 15.90
C ASP A 253 13.99 0.27 14.55
N HIS A 254 13.13 -0.09 13.59
CA HIS A 254 13.51 -0.62 12.28
C HIS A 254 14.30 0.37 11.42
N ILE A 255 14.21 1.67 11.72
CA ILE A 255 15.06 2.67 11.07
C ILE A 255 16.52 2.48 11.48
N ALA A 256 16.78 2.10 12.73
CA ALA A 256 18.13 1.78 13.20
C ALA A 256 18.69 0.52 12.50
N GLU A 257 17.85 -0.49 12.27
CA GLU A 257 18.24 -1.72 11.57
C GLU A 257 18.59 -1.47 10.09
N LEU A 258 17.87 -0.57 9.42
CA LEU A 258 18.16 -0.18 8.04
C LEU A 258 19.48 0.59 7.92
N LYS A 259 19.81 1.40 8.93
CA LYS A 259 21.06 2.17 9.06
C LYS A 259 22.28 1.28 9.31
N MET A 260 22.08 0.05 9.82
CA MET A 260 23.20 -0.84 10.12
C MET A 260 24.02 -1.17 8.86
N PRO A 261 25.37 -1.01 8.91
CA PRO A 261 26.25 -1.32 7.78
C PRO A 261 26.11 -2.77 7.32
N VAL A 262 26.24 -3.01 6.01
CA VAL A 262 26.03 -4.35 5.44
C VAL A 262 27.02 -5.39 6.01
N SER A 263 28.23 -4.98 6.34
CA SER A 263 29.26 -5.82 6.98
C SER A 263 28.89 -6.30 8.39
N ALA A 264 27.96 -5.63 9.07
CA ALA A 264 27.53 -6.00 10.43
C ALA A 264 26.32 -6.96 10.43
N ARG A 265 25.68 -7.18 9.27
CA ARG A 265 24.45 -7.98 9.15
C ARG A 265 24.71 -9.49 9.07
N GLY A 266 25.92 -9.89 8.66
CA GLY A 266 26.34 -11.29 8.61
C GLY A 266 27.62 -11.50 7.79
N ASN A 267 28.22 -12.70 7.93
CA ASN A 267 29.56 -13.00 7.41
C ASN A 267 29.60 -14.18 6.41
N ASP A 268 28.46 -14.76 6.01
CA ASP A 268 28.47 -15.87 5.05
C ASP A 268 28.67 -15.35 3.61
N PRO A 269 29.75 -15.74 2.90
CA PRO A 269 30.01 -15.29 1.53
C PRO A 269 29.00 -15.82 0.49
N LYS A 270 28.17 -16.81 0.84
CA LYS A 270 27.09 -17.34 -0.01
C LYS A 270 25.78 -16.58 0.16
N LEU A 271 25.68 -15.63 1.09
CA LEU A 271 24.44 -14.92 1.39
C LEU A 271 24.63 -13.42 1.24
N PHE A 272 23.63 -12.74 0.66
CA PHE A 272 23.48 -11.30 0.82
C PHE A 272 22.36 -11.01 1.81
N TYR A 273 22.61 -10.07 2.70
CA TYR A 273 21.76 -9.74 3.84
C TYR A 273 20.95 -8.48 3.53
N ASN A 274 19.67 -8.66 3.21
CA ASN A 274 18.78 -7.56 2.83
C ASN A 274 17.56 -7.44 3.73
N ILE A 275 16.94 -6.26 3.72
CA ILE A 275 15.73 -5.95 4.49
C ILE A 275 14.52 -5.88 3.55
N TYR A 276 13.38 -6.39 4.00
CA TYR A 276 12.10 -6.24 3.33
C TYR A 276 11.01 -5.97 4.36
N THR A 277 10.67 -4.69 4.53
CA THR A 277 9.81 -4.24 5.62
C THR A 277 8.75 -3.26 5.14
N ARG A 278 7.56 -3.38 5.72
CA ARG A 278 6.46 -2.42 5.61
C ARG A 278 6.19 -1.77 6.95
N ILE A 279 6.14 -0.44 6.97
CA ILE A 279 5.76 0.35 8.14
C ILE A 279 4.40 0.98 7.87
N ASN A 280 3.40 0.57 8.65
CA ASN A 280 2.06 1.13 8.65
C ASN A 280 1.94 2.15 9.80
N GLY A 281 1.49 3.36 9.48
CA GLY A 281 1.44 4.49 10.42
C GLY A 281 2.80 5.16 10.61
N VAL A 282 2.87 6.02 11.61
CA VAL A 282 4.09 6.75 12.00
C VAL A 282 4.43 6.44 13.46
N TRP A 283 5.72 6.30 13.79
CA TRP A 283 6.16 6.05 15.17
C TRP A 283 6.05 7.30 16.05
N ASP A 284 6.30 8.47 15.46
CA ASP A 284 6.14 9.77 16.09
C ASP A 284 5.82 10.79 15.01
N LYS A 285 4.59 11.33 15.00
CA LYS A 285 4.16 12.38 14.04
C LYS A 285 5.14 13.56 13.93
N MET A 286 5.89 13.86 14.99
CA MET A 286 6.76 15.04 15.10
C MET A 286 8.15 14.79 14.50
N THR A 287 8.74 13.63 14.74
CA THR A 287 10.10 13.32 14.26
C THR A 287 10.12 12.53 12.96
N TYR A 288 9.03 11.86 12.59
CA TYR A 288 8.97 10.92 11.47
C TYR A 288 9.62 11.44 10.17
N LEU A 289 9.24 12.65 9.72
CA LEU A 289 9.81 13.22 8.50
C LEU A 289 11.28 13.59 8.64
N ASN A 290 11.69 14.07 9.81
CA ASN A 290 13.10 14.37 10.09
C ASN A 290 13.93 13.08 10.12
N ASP A 291 13.43 12.05 10.79
CA ASP A 291 14.09 10.76 10.94
C ASP A 291 14.26 10.07 9.58
N LEU A 292 13.25 10.12 8.71
CA LEU A 292 13.34 9.63 7.33
C LEU A 292 14.39 10.38 6.50
N TYR A 293 14.46 11.71 6.66
CA TYR A 293 15.46 12.53 5.98
C TYR A 293 16.89 12.24 6.47
N GLN A 294 17.09 12.17 7.78
CA GLN A 294 18.38 11.79 8.38
C GLN A 294 18.80 10.38 7.97
N MET A 295 17.87 9.44 7.98
CA MET A 295 18.10 8.08 7.50
C MET A 295 18.57 8.07 6.04
N GLN A 296 17.93 8.83 5.15
CA GLN A 296 18.36 8.92 3.75
C GLN A 296 19.80 9.45 3.64
N LEU A 297 20.12 10.52 4.36
CA LEU A 297 21.47 11.12 4.39
C LEU A 297 22.51 10.13 4.89
N GLU A 298 22.25 9.42 5.98
CA GLU A 298 23.15 8.42 6.54
C GLU A 298 23.40 7.27 5.55
N ILE A 299 22.35 6.76 4.89
CA ILE A 299 22.49 5.69 3.89
C ILE A 299 23.31 6.19 2.70
N LYS A 300 23.07 7.40 2.18
CA LYS A 300 23.88 7.97 1.10
C LYS A 300 25.34 8.17 1.52
N ASN A 301 25.58 8.68 2.73
CA ASN A 301 26.92 8.91 3.28
C ASN A 301 27.70 7.61 3.49
N SER A 302 27.02 6.49 3.75
CA SER A 302 27.62 5.16 3.80
C SER A 302 28.07 4.61 2.42
N GLY A 303 27.86 5.37 1.34
CA GLY A 303 28.19 4.97 -0.03
C GLY A 303 27.14 4.06 -0.69
N ARG A 304 26.00 3.84 -0.03
CA ARG A 304 24.91 3.00 -0.55
C ARG A 304 24.02 3.80 -1.50
N ARG A 305 23.54 3.12 -2.53
CA ARG A 305 22.65 3.70 -3.55
C ARG A 305 21.22 3.68 -3.05
N VAL A 306 20.53 4.81 -3.13
CA VAL A 306 19.13 4.96 -2.69
C VAL A 306 18.26 5.39 -3.86
N VAL A 307 17.17 4.67 -4.08
CA VAL A 307 16.09 5.02 -5.02
C VAL A 307 14.83 5.26 -4.22
N ILE A 308 14.15 6.37 -4.49
CA ILE A 308 12.93 6.78 -3.79
C ILE A 308 11.82 6.95 -4.83
N VAL A 309 10.66 6.35 -4.55
CA VAL A 309 9.47 6.46 -5.39
C VAL A 309 8.30 6.92 -4.52
N ASP A 310 7.68 8.03 -4.92
CA ASP A 310 6.53 8.64 -4.24
C ASP A 310 5.21 8.29 -4.93
N GLU A 311 4.15 8.20 -4.13
CA GLU A 311 2.74 8.02 -4.50
C GLU A 311 2.38 6.73 -5.25
N VAL A 312 2.95 6.51 -6.44
CA VAL A 312 2.64 5.38 -7.32
C VAL A 312 3.87 5.06 -8.17
N ILE A 313 4.09 3.79 -8.50
CA ILE A 313 5.14 3.45 -9.47
C ILE A 313 4.61 3.81 -10.86
N PRO A 314 5.25 4.74 -11.60
CA PRO A 314 4.73 5.14 -12.91
C PRO A 314 4.65 3.93 -13.85
N LEU A 315 3.53 3.80 -14.57
CA LEU A 315 3.35 2.71 -15.52
C LEU A 315 4.47 2.71 -16.59
N PRO A 316 4.84 1.54 -17.15
CA PRO A 316 5.75 1.49 -18.28
C PRO A 316 5.21 2.30 -19.47
N THR A 317 6.07 3.14 -20.04
CA THR A 317 5.77 3.90 -21.26
C THR A 317 5.67 2.99 -22.48
N PRO A 318 4.97 3.40 -23.56
CA PRO A 318 4.94 2.63 -24.81
C PRO A 318 6.33 2.29 -25.35
N ASP A 319 7.31 3.18 -25.19
CA ASP A 319 8.69 2.96 -25.62
C ASP A 319 9.40 1.88 -24.79
N GLU A 320 9.25 1.89 -23.46
CA GLU A 320 9.78 0.83 -22.59
C GLU A 320 9.17 -0.54 -22.95
N ILE A 321 7.87 -0.56 -23.20
CA ILE A 321 7.10 -1.74 -23.57
C ILE A 321 7.53 -2.30 -24.94
N ASN A 322 7.85 -1.43 -25.90
CA ASN A 322 8.32 -1.81 -27.23
C ASN A 322 9.77 -2.32 -27.22
N ASN A 323 10.58 -1.87 -26.26
CA ASN A 323 11.96 -2.32 -26.04
C ASN A 323 12.07 -3.72 -25.39
N VAL A 324 10.93 -4.39 -25.15
CA VAL A 324 10.87 -5.79 -24.70
C VAL A 324 10.25 -6.63 -25.83
N PRO A 325 11.08 -7.30 -26.66
CA PRO A 325 10.58 -8.10 -27.77
C PRO A 325 9.79 -9.31 -27.24
N ARG A 326 8.71 -9.65 -27.94
CA ARG A 326 7.75 -10.69 -27.54
C ARG A 326 7.42 -11.56 -28.72
N LYS A 327 7.14 -12.84 -28.47
CA LYS A 327 6.65 -13.79 -29.47
C LYS A 327 5.23 -14.22 -29.12
N TYR A 328 4.61 -14.97 -30.02
CA TYR A 328 3.40 -15.71 -29.68
C TYR A 328 3.78 -16.93 -28.84
N TYR A 329 3.19 -17.04 -27.64
CA TYR A 329 3.49 -18.12 -26.70
C TYR A 329 2.27 -19.03 -26.53
N ASN A 330 2.51 -20.34 -26.40
CA ASN A 330 1.46 -21.33 -26.15
C ASN A 330 1.52 -21.92 -24.73
N LYS A 331 2.64 -21.73 -24.02
CA LYS A 331 2.88 -22.25 -22.67
C LYS A 331 3.52 -21.17 -21.79
N PRO A 332 3.11 -21.02 -20.52
CA PRO A 332 3.70 -20.06 -19.59
C PRO A 332 5.22 -20.20 -19.43
N GLU A 333 5.72 -21.44 -19.40
CA GLU A 333 7.16 -21.72 -19.21
C GLU A 333 8.00 -21.23 -20.39
N GLN A 334 7.47 -21.35 -21.62
CA GLN A 334 8.15 -20.85 -22.82
C GLN A 334 8.22 -19.31 -22.82
N MET A 335 7.14 -18.66 -22.39
CA MET A 335 7.08 -17.21 -22.26
C MET A 335 8.08 -16.70 -21.23
N ILE A 336 8.11 -17.32 -20.05
CA ILE A 336 9.03 -16.95 -18.96
C ILE A 336 10.48 -17.11 -19.40
N ALA A 337 10.82 -18.23 -20.08
CA ALA A 337 12.18 -18.46 -20.57
C ALA A 337 12.62 -17.41 -21.62
N ASP A 338 11.77 -17.07 -22.58
CA ASP A 338 12.09 -16.11 -23.63
C ASP A 338 12.22 -14.66 -23.08
N LEU A 339 11.34 -14.28 -22.15
CA LEU A 339 11.39 -12.97 -21.50
C LEU A 339 12.55 -12.84 -20.51
N ALA A 340 12.94 -13.92 -19.82
CA ALA A 340 14.11 -13.93 -18.96
C ALA A 340 15.41 -13.57 -19.71
N LEU A 341 15.51 -13.89 -21.01
CA LEU A 341 16.65 -13.51 -21.86
C LEU A 341 16.80 -11.99 -22.07
N GLN A 342 15.75 -11.22 -21.76
CA GLN A 342 15.77 -9.75 -21.83
C GLN A 342 16.42 -9.10 -20.61
N ILE A 343 16.65 -9.86 -19.54
CA ILE A 343 17.36 -9.40 -18.34
C ILE A 343 18.86 -9.55 -18.60
N ARG A 344 19.48 -8.48 -19.08
CA ARG A 344 20.92 -8.43 -19.38
C ARG A 344 21.62 -7.45 -18.45
N TYR A 345 22.62 -7.94 -17.74
CA TYR A 345 23.46 -7.13 -16.87
C TYR A 345 24.94 -7.46 -17.13
N GLY A 346 25.56 -6.70 -18.04
CA GLY A 346 26.92 -6.97 -18.53
C GLY A 346 28.03 -6.81 -17.49
N ASN A 347 27.79 -6.07 -16.41
CA ASN A 347 28.83 -5.76 -15.42
C ASN A 347 29.08 -6.89 -14.42
N ASN A 348 28.08 -7.77 -14.17
CA ASN A 348 28.21 -8.89 -13.23
C ASN A 348 27.27 -10.05 -13.60
N ILE A 349 27.85 -11.14 -14.06
CA ILE A 349 27.12 -12.34 -14.51
C ILE A 349 26.37 -13.01 -13.35
N GLU A 350 26.92 -13.01 -12.14
CA GLU A 350 26.27 -13.64 -10.99
C GLU A 350 25.05 -12.83 -10.54
N LEU A 351 25.13 -11.50 -10.53
CA LEU A 351 23.97 -10.65 -10.27
C LEU A 351 22.88 -10.85 -11.34
N GLN A 352 23.26 -10.99 -12.62
CA GLN A 352 22.32 -11.33 -13.68
C GLN A 352 21.61 -12.66 -13.39
N ARG A 353 22.34 -13.68 -12.94
CA ARG A 353 21.74 -14.98 -12.57
C ARG A 353 20.75 -14.85 -11.41
N VAL A 354 21.06 -14.03 -10.41
CA VAL A 354 20.12 -13.73 -9.32
C VAL A 354 18.86 -13.05 -9.86
N MET A 355 19.00 -12.03 -10.71
CA MET A 355 17.85 -11.34 -11.32
C MET A 355 16.98 -12.29 -12.14
N VAL A 356 17.59 -13.13 -12.98
CA VAL A 356 16.88 -14.11 -13.80
C VAL A 356 16.18 -15.15 -12.94
N LYS A 357 16.86 -15.72 -11.94
CA LYS A 357 16.24 -16.68 -11.01
C LYS A 357 15.07 -16.04 -10.25
N SER A 358 15.25 -14.86 -9.66
CA SER A 358 14.19 -14.17 -8.91
C SER A 358 13.00 -13.80 -9.81
N PHE A 359 13.24 -13.47 -11.08
CA PHE A 359 12.19 -13.20 -12.06
C PHE A 359 11.39 -14.49 -12.38
N VAL A 360 12.09 -15.58 -12.69
CA VAL A 360 11.45 -16.88 -12.94
C VAL A 360 10.67 -17.36 -11.72
N ASP A 361 11.23 -17.24 -10.52
CA ASP A 361 10.57 -17.59 -9.25
C ASP A 361 9.27 -16.80 -9.08
N THR A 362 9.32 -15.48 -9.24
CA THR A 362 8.15 -14.58 -9.11
C THR A 362 7.07 -14.91 -10.15
N MET A 363 7.46 -15.11 -11.41
CA MET A 363 6.51 -15.40 -12.49
C MET A 363 5.84 -16.77 -12.34
N LEU A 364 6.57 -17.78 -11.85
CA LEU A 364 6.00 -19.11 -11.62
C LEU A 364 5.02 -19.12 -10.44
N ASP A 365 5.24 -18.30 -9.42
CA ASP A 365 4.27 -18.14 -8.34
C ASP A 365 3.00 -17.41 -8.81
N GLU A 366 3.15 -16.42 -9.70
CA GLU A 366 1.99 -15.78 -10.34
C GLU A 366 1.21 -16.72 -11.28
N CYS A 367 1.89 -17.64 -11.98
CA CYS A 367 1.22 -18.68 -12.77
C CYS A 367 0.30 -19.57 -11.93
N LYS A 368 0.67 -19.84 -10.66
CA LYS A 368 -0.17 -20.65 -9.76
C LYS A 368 -1.43 -19.89 -9.33
N ASN A 369 -1.34 -18.57 -9.19
CA ASN A 369 -2.44 -17.71 -8.77
C ASN A 369 -3.38 -17.38 -9.94
N GLU A 370 -2.86 -17.20 -11.16
CA GLU A 370 -3.63 -16.79 -12.36
C GLU A 370 -3.44 -17.75 -13.55
N SER A 371 -3.87 -19.00 -13.40
CA SER A 371 -3.58 -20.10 -14.32
C SER A 371 -4.21 -20.01 -15.73
N ASN A 372 -5.11 -19.06 -16.01
CA ASN A 372 -5.95 -19.08 -17.22
C ASN A 372 -5.76 -17.92 -18.24
N ASN A 373 -4.87 -16.94 -18.02
CA ASN A 373 -4.72 -15.81 -18.95
C ASN A 373 -3.26 -15.48 -19.30
N LEU A 374 -2.74 -16.17 -20.33
CA LEU A 374 -1.35 -16.01 -20.81
C LEU A 374 -1.03 -14.58 -21.28
N ASN A 375 -2.00 -13.86 -21.85
CA ASN A 375 -1.81 -12.48 -22.29
C ASN A 375 -1.63 -11.53 -21.09
N LYS A 376 -2.45 -11.70 -20.04
CA LYS A 376 -2.32 -10.93 -18.79
C LYS A 376 -0.98 -11.21 -18.12
N LEU A 377 -0.56 -12.47 -18.07
CA LEU A 377 0.73 -12.88 -17.53
C LEU A 377 1.92 -12.30 -18.33
N THR A 378 1.81 -12.27 -19.66
CA THR A 378 2.82 -11.66 -20.53
C THR A 378 2.94 -10.16 -20.26
N ASN A 379 1.82 -9.45 -20.08
CA ASN A 379 1.83 -8.02 -19.74
C ASN A 379 2.47 -7.77 -18.35
N LYS A 380 2.12 -8.59 -17.35
CA LYS A 380 2.75 -8.56 -16.01
C LYS A 380 4.27 -8.76 -16.08
N ALA A 381 4.72 -9.75 -16.86
CA ALA A 381 6.14 -10.02 -17.08
C ALA A 381 6.87 -8.84 -17.76
N VAL A 382 6.27 -8.24 -18.79
CA VAL A 382 6.81 -7.06 -19.46
C VAL A 382 6.92 -5.89 -18.49
N TYR A 383 5.92 -5.66 -17.63
CA TYR A 383 5.93 -4.58 -16.64
C TYR A 383 7.09 -4.74 -15.65
N LEU A 384 7.29 -5.96 -15.13
CA LEU A 384 8.43 -6.28 -14.27
C LEU A 384 9.77 -5.99 -14.96
N ILE A 385 9.93 -6.40 -16.21
CA ILE A 385 11.18 -6.16 -16.96
C ILE A 385 11.40 -4.68 -17.22
N CYS A 386 10.35 -3.92 -17.55
CA CYS A 386 10.44 -2.48 -17.77
C CYS A 386 10.86 -1.77 -16.48
N TRP A 387 10.19 -2.05 -15.35
CA TRP A 387 10.56 -1.45 -14.07
C TRP A 387 11.95 -1.89 -13.60
N LEU A 388 12.32 -3.15 -13.81
CA LEU A 388 13.67 -3.61 -13.54
C LEU A 388 14.68 -2.80 -14.36
N LYS A 389 14.52 -2.68 -15.68
CA LYS A 389 15.44 -1.88 -16.54
C LYS A 389 15.51 -0.42 -16.10
N ARG A 390 14.38 0.18 -15.69
CA ARG A 390 14.29 1.57 -15.23
C ARG A 390 15.14 1.83 -13.98
N TYR A 391 15.03 0.97 -12.97
CA TYR A 391 15.73 1.17 -11.69
C TYR A 391 17.10 0.47 -11.63
N MET A 392 17.38 -0.48 -12.54
CA MET A 392 18.61 -1.28 -12.54
C MET A 392 19.88 -0.41 -12.57
N ALA A 393 19.92 0.62 -13.42
CA ALA A 393 21.08 1.50 -13.53
C ALA A 393 21.35 2.27 -12.23
N GLN A 394 20.30 2.70 -11.53
CA GLN A 394 20.43 3.46 -10.29
C GLN A 394 20.85 2.55 -9.13
N LEU A 395 20.24 1.37 -9.01
CA LEU A 395 20.46 0.43 -7.92
C LEU A 395 21.80 -0.31 -8.01
N PHE A 396 22.21 -0.72 -9.21
CA PHE A 396 23.28 -1.71 -9.36
C PHE A 396 24.52 -1.25 -10.13
N ALA A 397 24.66 0.02 -10.54
CA ALA A 397 25.86 0.42 -11.28
C ALA A 397 27.14 0.05 -10.51
N ASN A 398 28.11 -0.56 -11.19
CA ASN A 398 29.37 -1.04 -10.61
C ASN A 398 29.24 -1.94 -9.36
N TRP A 399 28.09 -2.57 -9.14
CA TRP A 399 27.79 -3.39 -7.96
C TRP A 399 28.79 -4.53 -7.73
N ARG A 400 29.20 -4.70 -6.47
CA ARG A 400 30.05 -5.81 -6.00
C ARG A 400 29.46 -6.43 -4.74
N MET A 401 29.58 -7.74 -4.60
CA MET A 401 29.23 -8.43 -3.35
C MET A 401 30.18 -7.94 -2.22
N PRO A 402 29.70 -7.63 -1.00
CA PRO A 402 28.34 -7.80 -0.47
C PRO A 402 27.49 -6.51 -0.46
N GLU A 403 27.68 -5.57 -1.38
CA GLU A 403 26.92 -4.30 -1.40
C GLU A 403 25.41 -4.54 -1.52
N VAL A 404 24.61 -3.72 -0.83
CA VAL A 404 23.13 -3.78 -0.88
C VAL A 404 22.60 -2.38 -1.11
N ALA A 405 21.85 -2.18 -2.19
CA ALA A 405 21.18 -0.91 -2.48
C ALA A 405 19.95 -0.70 -1.57
N CYS A 406 19.29 0.44 -1.66
CA CYS A 406 18.08 0.74 -0.89
C CYS A 406 16.99 1.29 -1.83
N PHE A 407 15.79 0.72 -1.74
CA PHE A 407 14.61 1.13 -2.48
C PHE A 407 13.51 1.50 -1.49
N ILE A 408 13.12 2.77 -1.48
CA ILE A 408 12.13 3.33 -0.56
C ILE A 408 10.87 3.69 -1.36
N TYR A 409 9.72 3.20 -0.91
CA TYR A 409 8.44 3.42 -1.58
C TYR A 409 7.40 4.06 -0.64
N MET A 410 6.92 5.26 -1.01
CA MET A 410 6.01 6.10 -0.25
C MET A 410 4.66 6.22 -0.95
N GLY A 411 3.86 5.15 -0.98
CA GLY A 411 2.61 5.15 -1.75
C GLY A 411 1.58 4.08 -1.42
N GLY A 412 2.00 3.04 -0.68
CA GLY A 412 1.24 1.79 -0.57
C GLY A 412 1.17 1.07 -1.90
N CYS A 413 1.35 -0.25 -1.94
CA CYS A 413 1.12 -0.98 -3.19
C CYS A 413 -0.39 -0.97 -3.46
N ARG A 414 -0.84 -0.18 -4.43
CA ARG A 414 -2.28 0.01 -4.74
C ARG A 414 -2.79 -1.00 -5.76
N ASN A 415 -1.87 -1.60 -6.53
CA ASN A 415 -2.20 -2.57 -7.56
C ASN A 415 -1.32 -3.82 -7.47
N GLU A 416 -1.83 -4.93 -8.04
CA GLU A 416 -1.13 -6.23 -8.05
C GLU A 416 0.24 -6.16 -8.73
N ASN A 417 0.41 -5.30 -9.73
CA ASN A 417 1.68 -5.19 -10.46
C ASN A 417 2.77 -4.58 -9.55
N GLU A 418 2.45 -3.51 -8.81
CA GLU A 418 3.35 -2.92 -7.81
C GLU A 418 3.71 -3.94 -6.74
N ALA A 419 2.72 -4.67 -6.21
CA ALA A 419 2.95 -5.71 -5.22
C ALA A 419 3.87 -6.82 -5.77
N MET A 420 3.70 -7.21 -7.04
CA MET A 420 4.58 -8.15 -7.72
C MET A 420 6.01 -7.61 -7.86
N PHE A 421 6.16 -6.34 -8.22
CA PHE A 421 7.47 -5.71 -8.34
C PHE A 421 8.20 -5.60 -7.00
N MET A 422 7.50 -5.26 -5.92
CA MET A 422 8.07 -5.22 -4.56
C MET A 422 8.55 -6.59 -4.09
N ARG A 423 7.78 -7.65 -4.38
CA ARG A 423 8.21 -9.03 -4.12
C ARG A 423 9.44 -9.41 -4.95
N PHE A 424 9.48 -9.02 -6.21
CA PHE A 424 10.61 -9.32 -7.07
C PHE A 424 11.89 -8.61 -6.62
N ILE A 425 11.83 -7.30 -6.35
CA ILE A 425 12.99 -6.49 -5.98
C ILE A 425 13.54 -6.85 -4.58
N SER A 426 12.69 -7.31 -3.65
CA SER A 426 13.13 -7.79 -2.33
C SER A 426 13.90 -9.11 -2.37
N ARG A 427 13.91 -9.81 -3.51
CA ARG A 427 14.74 -11.01 -3.75
C ARG A 427 16.08 -10.68 -4.41
N LEU A 428 16.40 -9.40 -4.60
CA LEU A 428 17.68 -8.88 -5.12
C LEU A 428 18.49 -8.27 -3.97
N PRO A 429 19.80 -7.94 -4.14
CA PRO A 429 20.59 -7.29 -3.10
C PRO A 429 20.19 -5.82 -2.93
N VAL A 430 18.97 -5.61 -2.45
CA VAL A 430 18.30 -4.32 -2.23
C VAL A 430 17.51 -4.42 -0.93
N ASP A 431 17.70 -3.44 -0.05
CA ASP A 431 16.80 -3.19 1.08
C ASP A 431 15.54 -2.50 0.57
N VAL A 432 14.38 -3.08 0.83
CA VAL A 432 13.08 -2.58 0.38
C VAL A 432 12.29 -2.09 1.59
N LEU A 433 12.04 -0.78 1.62
CA LEU A 433 11.26 -0.11 2.66
C LEU A 433 9.96 0.44 2.06
N ILE A 434 8.82 -0.03 2.57
CA ILE A 434 7.50 0.42 2.16
C ILE A 434 6.89 1.23 3.30
N LEU A 435 6.57 2.49 3.03
CA LEU A 435 6.04 3.45 4.00
C LEU A 435 4.57 3.76 3.70
N LEU A 436 3.73 3.58 4.71
CA LEU A 436 2.29 3.84 4.69
C LEU A 436 1.92 4.72 5.90
N PRO A 437 2.28 6.02 5.89
CA PRO A 437 2.11 6.87 7.06
C PRO A 437 0.63 7.15 7.40
N ASN A 438 -0.26 7.08 6.41
CA ASN A 438 -1.69 7.32 6.58
C ASN A 438 -2.44 5.99 6.79
N LEU A 439 -2.88 5.72 8.02
CA LEU A 439 -3.67 4.54 8.39
C LEU A 439 -5.12 4.58 7.87
N SER A 440 -5.61 5.75 7.48
CA SER A 440 -6.95 5.94 6.91
C SER A 440 -6.99 5.77 5.39
N ALA A 441 -5.82 5.58 4.75
CA ALA A 441 -5.72 5.33 3.31
C ALA A 441 -6.16 3.92 2.91
N GLU A 442 -6.36 3.69 1.60
CA GLU A 442 -6.71 2.39 1.04
C GLU A 442 -5.71 1.30 1.46
N LYS A 443 -6.22 0.09 1.78
CA LYS A 443 -5.39 -1.03 2.24
C LYS A 443 -4.40 -1.45 1.15
N CYS A 444 -3.12 -1.49 1.51
CA CYS A 444 -2.04 -2.01 0.68
C CYS A 444 -2.30 -3.48 0.30
N CYS A 445 -2.31 -3.78 -1.01
CA CYS A 445 -2.63 -5.13 -1.51
C CYS A 445 -1.44 -6.12 -1.44
N LEU A 446 -0.29 -5.68 -0.95
CA LEU A 446 0.92 -6.48 -0.88
C LEU A 446 0.88 -7.46 0.30
N THR A 447 1.09 -8.74 -0.01
CA THR A 447 1.32 -9.82 0.96
C THR A 447 2.47 -10.70 0.47
N ASP A 448 3.44 -11.01 1.34
CA ASP A 448 4.54 -11.96 1.07
C ASP A 448 4.98 -12.59 2.39
N LYS A 449 5.47 -13.84 2.35
CA LYS A 449 5.94 -14.57 3.54
C LYS A 449 7.22 -13.98 4.13
N LEU A 450 8.03 -13.31 3.31
CA LEU A 450 9.27 -12.66 3.72
C LEU A 450 9.07 -11.20 4.16
N LEU A 451 7.86 -10.65 3.98
CA LEU A 451 7.56 -9.27 4.36
C LEU A 451 7.42 -9.18 5.88
N TYR A 452 8.25 -8.34 6.50
CA TYR A 452 8.05 -7.96 7.89
C TYR A 452 7.13 -6.73 7.98
N GLU A 453 6.20 -6.73 8.91
CA GLU A 453 5.22 -5.65 9.06
C GLU A 453 5.32 -5.01 10.45
N GLN A 454 5.56 -3.71 10.48
CA GLN A 454 5.49 -2.88 11.68
C GLN A 454 4.21 -2.05 11.63
N ASN A 455 3.42 -2.11 12.70
CA ASN A 455 2.18 -1.35 12.83
C ASN A 455 2.35 -0.31 13.95
N CYS A 456 2.34 0.96 13.58
CA CYS A 456 2.33 2.09 14.49
C CYS A 456 0.90 2.54 14.77
N VAL A 457 0.71 3.24 15.89
CA VAL A 457 -0.62 3.70 16.33
C VAL A 457 -1.01 5.03 15.67
N GLU A 458 -0.03 5.86 15.37
CA GLU A 458 -0.27 7.20 14.83
C GLU A 458 -0.37 7.20 13.30
N SER A 459 -1.12 8.16 12.75
CA SER A 459 -1.35 8.34 11.32
C SER A 459 -1.00 9.77 10.90
N LEU A 460 -0.37 9.93 9.74
CA LEU A 460 0.00 11.21 9.16
C LEU A 460 -0.28 11.21 7.63
N ASP A 461 -1.01 12.21 7.13
CA ASP A 461 -1.30 12.32 5.68
C ASP A 461 -0.12 12.94 4.92
N VAL A 462 0.93 12.13 4.71
CA VAL A 462 2.09 12.49 3.90
C VAL A 462 2.15 11.60 2.67
N LYS A 463 2.23 12.24 1.50
CA LYS A 463 2.24 11.56 0.19
C LYS A 463 3.62 11.53 -0.47
N LYS A 464 4.57 12.32 0.02
CA LYS A 464 5.91 12.48 -0.57
C LYS A 464 7.00 12.31 0.46
N PHE A 465 8.09 11.66 0.06
CA PHE A 465 9.28 11.52 0.87
C PHE A 465 10.00 12.88 1.01
N PRO A 466 10.56 13.21 2.19
CA PRO A 466 11.31 14.45 2.39
C PRO A 466 12.61 14.45 1.57
N ALA A 467 12.67 15.26 0.51
CA ALA A 467 13.84 15.40 -0.36
C ALA A 467 14.65 16.67 -0.07
N GLU A 468 15.93 16.69 -0.48
CA GLU A 468 16.94 17.75 -0.23
C GLU A 468 16.53 19.19 -0.63
N ASN A 469 15.47 19.37 -1.44
CA ASN A 469 14.99 20.67 -1.91
C ASN A 469 13.61 21.10 -1.38
N THR A 470 12.98 20.31 -0.52
CA THR A 470 11.74 20.73 0.12
C THR A 470 12.12 21.59 1.33
N GLN A 471 11.78 22.89 1.31
CA GLN A 471 11.79 23.71 2.53
C GLN A 471 10.93 23.00 3.58
N LEU A 472 11.55 22.22 4.45
CA LEU A 472 10.94 21.61 5.62
C LEU A 472 10.55 22.76 6.56
N GLN A 473 9.40 23.38 6.29
CA GLN A 473 8.76 24.25 7.28
C GLN A 473 8.29 23.35 8.41
N MET A 474 9.16 23.21 9.41
CA MET A 474 8.92 22.43 10.61
C MET A 474 7.93 23.18 11.50
N ALA A 475 6.74 22.62 11.66
CA ALA A 475 5.81 23.04 12.69
C ALA A 475 6.32 22.53 14.05
N THR A 476 6.35 23.41 15.06
CA THR A 476 6.86 23.09 16.40
C THR A 476 5.82 22.34 17.24
N LEU A 477 6.25 21.73 18.34
CA LEU A 477 5.36 21.13 19.37
C LEU A 477 4.23 22.07 19.79
N ALA A 478 4.49 23.38 19.86
CA ALA A 478 3.47 24.38 20.15
C ALA A 478 2.44 24.52 19.01
N TYR A 479 2.86 24.47 17.75
CA TYR A 479 1.97 24.59 16.59
C TYR A 479 1.03 23.38 16.43
N HIS A 480 1.54 22.17 16.65
CA HIS A 480 0.74 20.96 16.59
C HIS A 480 -0.17 20.80 17.82
N ALA A 481 0.30 21.16 19.01
CA ALA A 481 -0.54 21.21 20.21
C ALA A 481 -1.63 22.29 20.10
N GLU A 482 -1.31 23.48 19.58
CA GLU A 482 -2.29 24.53 19.27
C GLU A 482 -3.29 24.03 18.23
N ARG A 483 -2.86 23.32 17.17
CA ARG A 483 -3.79 22.76 16.18
C ARG A 483 -4.65 21.61 16.67
N GLU A 484 -4.13 20.66 17.46
CA GLU A 484 -4.94 19.55 18.00
C GLU A 484 -5.91 20.06 19.08
N LEU A 485 -5.46 20.93 20.00
CA LEU A 485 -6.35 21.63 20.93
C LEU A 485 -7.36 22.50 20.18
N ASP A 486 -6.95 23.21 19.14
CA ASP A 486 -7.83 24.03 18.32
C ASP A 486 -8.76 23.21 17.41
N THR A 487 -8.53 21.91 17.19
CA THR A 487 -9.45 21.09 16.39
C THR A 487 -10.49 20.45 17.30
N LEU A 488 -10.09 20.08 18.52
CA LEU A 488 -10.98 19.60 19.58
C LEU A 488 -11.82 20.74 20.20
N MET A 489 -11.29 21.96 20.31
CA MET A 489 -12.01 23.09 20.90
C MET A 489 -12.96 23.80 19.95
N TYR A 490 -12.80 23.71 18.63
CA TYR A 490 -13.58 24.53 17.66
C TYR A 490 -14.61 23.71 16.87
N HIS A 491 -14.64 22.38 17.04
CA HIS A 491 -15.76 21.56 16.61
C HIS A 491 -16.90 21.67 17.64
N ASP A 492 -18.07 22.17 17.22
CA ASP A 492 -19.33 22.25 17.98
C ASP A 492 -19.38 23.12 19.26
N SER A 493 -18.39 23.99 19.52
CA SER A 493 -18.35 24.83 20.73
C SER A 493 -18.81 26.30 20.55
N GLY A 494 -19.05 26.75 19.30
CA GLY A 494 -19.34 28.15 19.00
C GLY A 494 -18.13 29.11 19.11
N ILE A 495 -16.92 28.56 19.27
CA ILE A 495 -15.65 29.30 19.26
C ILE A 495 -15.05 29.19 17.85
N TYR A 496 -14.59 30.30 17.28
CA TYR A 496 -14.05 30.39 15.91
C TYR A 496 -12.62 30.90 15.89
N ARG A 497 -11.75 30.32 15.05
CA ARG A 497 -10.36 30.76 14.92
C ARG A 497 -10.29 32.13 14.26
N ASN A 498 -9.24 32.89 14.56
CA ASN A 498 -8.99 34.16 13.88
C ASN A 498 -8.86 33.92 12.37
N ARG A 499 -9.70 34.61 11.58
CA ARG A 499 -9.76 34.51 10.11
C ARG A 499 -9.95 33.08 9.61
N GLN A 500 -10.73 32.29 10.33
CA GLN A 500 -11.06 30.89 9.96
C GLN A 500 -11.71 30.80 8.57
N TYR A 501 -12.52 31.79 8.21
CA TYR A 501 -13.32 31.78 6.99
C TYR A 501 -12.87 32.86 6.02
N SER A 502 -12.78 32.49 4.74
CA SER A 502 -12.44 33.39 3.62
C SER A 502 -13.67 33.85 2.83
N LYS A 503 -14.82 33.19 3.03
CA LYS A 503 -16.09 33.50 2.36
C LYS A 503 -17.18 33.77 3.38
N ALA A 504 -18.03 34.74 3.09
CA ALA A 504 -19.16 35.09 3.93
C ALA A 504 -20.29 35.73 3.12
N ASN A 505 -21.53 35.59 3.58
CA ASN A 505 -22.74 36.15 3.02
C ASN A 505 -23.40 37.10 4.02
N ALA A 506 -23.66 38.34 3.63
CA ALA A 506 -24.41 39.27 4.45
C ALA A 506 -25.90 38.92 4.47
N VAL A 507 -26.49 38.90 5.66
CA VAL A 507 -27.92 38.70 5.93
C VAL A 507 -28.42 39.94 6.65
N THR A 508 -29.13 40.83 5.95
CA THR A 508 -29.67 42.05 6.55
C THR A 508 -30.76 41.71 7.57
N LEU A 509 -30.56 42.13 8.82
CA LEU A 509 -31.54 41.96 9.89
C LEU A 509 -32.68 42.98 9.76
N LYS A 510 -33.88 42.57 10.20
CA LYS A 510 -34.98 43.48 10.48
C LYS A 510 -35.01 43.74 11.98
N THR A 511 -34.90 44.98 12.40
CA THR A 511 -34.64 45.38 13.80
C THR A 511 -35.49 46.56 14.20
N MET A 512 -35.84 46.71 15.48
CA MET A 512 -36.35 47.97 16.01
C MET A 512 -35.22 48.99 16.22
N TYR A 513 -35.55 50.28 16.30
CA TYR A 513 -34.56 51.33 16.51
C TYR A 513 -33.71 51.11 17.77
N GLU A 514 -34.33 50.66 18.87
CA GLU A 514 -33.65 50.39 20.14
C GLU A 514 -32.64 49.23 20.03
N GLU A 515 -32.89 48.26 19.13
CA GLU A 515 -32.03 47.10 18.92
C GLU A 515 -30.74 47.45 18.18
N ILE A 516 -30.73 48.54 17.38
CA ILE A 516 -29.54 49.00 16.66
C ILE A 516 -28.38 49.18 17.63
N ALA A 517 -28.57 49.93 18.73
CA ALA A 517 -27.49 50.23 19.66
C ALA A 517 -26.96 49.01 20.43
N ILE A 518 -27.82 47.99 20.62
CA ILE A 518 -27.47 46.72 21.27
C ILE A 518 -26.62 45.89 20.31
N LEU A 519 -27.17 45.58 19.13
CA LEU A 519 -26.52 44.74 18.12
C LEU A 519 -25.24 45.38 17.59
N TRP A 520 -25.17 46.72 17.50
CA TRP A 520 -23.98 47.45 17.07
C TRP A 520 -22.73 47.11 17.88
N LYS A 521 -22.87 46.81 19.18
CA LYS A 521 -21.75 46.47 20.07
C LYS A 521 -21.46 44.98 20.14
N GLU A 522 -22.41 44.14 19.71
CA GLU A 522 -22.26 42.69 19.72
C GLU A 522 -21.45 42.18 18.52
N GLU A 523 -20.59 41.18 18.76
CA GLU A 523 -19.89 40.45 17.69
C GLU A 523 -20.89 39.64 16.86
N LEU A 524 -20.58 39.44 15.58
CA LEU A 524 -21.47 38.75 14.65
C LEU A 524 -21.88 37.35 15.13
N LYS A 525 -20.97 36.60 15.76
CA LYS A 525 -21.24 35.24 16.26
C LYS A 525 -22.31 35.16 17.36
N TYR A 526 -22.59 36.27 18.07
CA TYR A 526 -23.61 36.32 19.12
C TYR A 526 -24.95 36.84 18.61
N ARG A 527 -25.00 37.36 17.38
CA ARG A 527 -26.21 37.93 16.80
C ARG A 527 -27.16 36.82 16.31
N PRO A 528 -28.47 37.09 16.32
CA PRO A 528 -29.45 36.15 15.80
C PRO A 528 -29.19 35.86 14.31
N ASN A 529 -29.41 34.60 13.91
CA ASN A 529 -29.21 34.09 12.54
C ASN A 529 -27.75 34.01 12.04
N PHE A 530 -26.76 34.15 12.93
CA PHE A 530 -25.40 33.77 12.61
C PHE A 530 -25.30 32.26 12.37
N SER A 531 -24.67 31.86 11.27
CA SER A 531 -24.41 30.44 10.98
C SER A 531 -23.19 30.24 10.09
N THR A 532 -22.63 29.04 10.11
CA THR A 532 -21.52 28.62 9.26
C THR A 532 -21.95 27.36 8.50
N VAL A 533 -21.98 27.43 7.17
CA VAL A 533 -22.39 26.32 6.30
C VAL A 533 -21.36 26.22 5.17
N ASP A 534 -20.82 25.02 4.93
CA ASP A 534 -19.87 24.73 3.84
C ASP A 534 -18.71 25.74 3.73
N ASP A 535 -18.03 26.03 4.85
CA ASP A 535 -16.94 27.02 4.95
C ASP A 535 -17.34 28.48 4.58
N VAL A 536 -18.64 28.79 4.57
CA VAL A 536 -19.17 30.14 4.37
C VAL A 536 -19.90 30.63 5.63
N VAL A 537 -19.59 31.85 6.07
CA VAL A 537 -20.27 32.49 7.22
C VAL A 537 -21.48 33.28 6.74
N ASN A 538 -22.66 33.04 7.32
CA ASN A 538 -23.81 33.93 7.17
C ASN A 538 -23.75 35.00 8.27
N MET A 539 -23.47 36.24 7.86
CA MET A 539 -23.24 37.39 8.73
C MET A 539 -24.52 38.22 8.89
N PRO A 540 -25.14 38.24 10.08
CA PRO A 540 -26.28 39.10 10.36
C PRO A 540 -25.84 40.57 10.51
N VAL A 541 -26.19 41.41 9.54
CA VAL A 541 -25.75 42.82 9.45
C VAL A 541 -26.91 43.79 9.57
N LEU A 542 -26.61 44.99 10.06
CA LEU A 542 -27.57 46.08 10.15
C LEU A 542 -27.53 46.92 8.86
N PHE A 543 -28.70 47.21 8.30
CA PHE A 543 -28.82 48.19 7.23
C PHE A 543 -30.08 49.02 7.44
N ALA A 544 -29.91 50.21 8.02
CA ALA A 544 -31.03 51.01 8.47
C ALA A 544 -30.88 52.50 8.16
N LYS A 545 -32.01 53.19 8.11
CA LYS A 545 -32.12 54.64 8.04
C LYS A 545 -32.94 55.13 9.23
N VAL A 546 -32.41 56.10 9.96
CA VAL A 546 -33.06 56.75 11.08
C VAL A 546 -33.50 58.15 10.64
N SER A 547 -34.80 58.35 10.58
CA SER A 547 -35.45 59.58 10.12
C SER A 547 -36.06 60.33 11.32
N GLY A 548 -35.76 61.63 11.40
CA GLY A 548 -36.24 62.50 12.48
C GLY A 548 -35.39 62.48 13.76
N VAL A 549 -35.80 63.30 14.72
CA VAL A 549 -35.18 63.47 16.03
C VAL A 549 -36.23 63.27 17.11
N LYS A 550 -36.01 62.29 17.99
CA LYS A 550 -36.93 62.01 19.10
C LYS A 550 -37.04 63.21 20.03
N ASP A 551 -38.28 63.63 20.32
CA ASP A 551 -38.62 64.77 21.18
C ASP A 551 -37.93 66.09 20.79
N SER A 552 -37.45 66.21 19.55
CA SER A 552 -36.58 67.30 19.07
C SER A 552 -35.33 67.55 19.94
N ASP A 553 -34.90 66.56 20.75
CA ASP A 553 -33.72 66.67 21.63
C ASP A 553 -32.43 66.38 20.85
N LEU A 554 -31.84 67.46 20.33
CA LEU A 554 -30.58 67.41 19.59
C LEU A 554 -29.41 66.93 20.46
N GLU A 555 -29.40 67.22 21.75
CA GLU A 555 -28.30 66.84 22.63
C GLU A 555 -28.29 65.32 22.84
N GLN A 556 -29.46 64.74 23.07
CA GLN A 556 -29.61 63.29 23.19
C GLN A 556 -29.40 62.58 21.84
N TYR A 557 -29.83 63.17 20.72
CA TYR A 557 -29.63 62.63 19.37
C TYR A 557 -28.14 62.55 18.97
N TRP A 558 -27.39 63.65 19.13
CA TRP A 558 -25.94 63.60 18.90
C TRP A 558 -25.23 62.71 19.92
N GLY A 559 -25.76 62.64 21.15
CA GLY A 559 -25.32 61.72 22.19
C GLY A 559 -25.46 60.26 21.80
N SER A 560 -26.58 59.85 21.17
CA SER A 560 -26.81 58.47 20.73
C SER A 560 -25.91 58.09 19.55
N ILE A 561 -25.74 58.98 18.56
CA ILE A 561 -24.82 58.77 17.44
C ILE A 561 -23.38 58.62 17.95
N LYS A 562 -22.96 59.45 18.92
CA LYS A 562 -21.64 59.33 19.53
C LYS A 562 -21.41 57.97 20.19
N GLN A 563 -22.42 57.38 20.81
CA GLN A 563 -22.30 56.06 21.44
C GLN A 563 -22.04 54.92 20.43
N LEU A 564 -22.37 55.14 19.16
CA LEU A 564 -22.11 54.21 18.06
C LEU A 564 -20.72 54.40 17.41
N LEU A 565 -19.96 55.43 17.80
CA LEU A 565 -18.61 55.64 17.31
C LEU A 565 -17.63 54.71 18.04
N THR A 566 -17.20 53.64 17.35
CA THR A 566 -16.16 52.72 17.79
C THR A 566 -14.93 52.86 16.89
N PRO A 567 -13.77 52.24 17.21
CA PRO A 567 -12.61 52.22 16.31
C PRO A 567 -12.94 51.65 14.91
N ASP A 568 -13.91 50.76 14.86
CA ASP A 568 -14.37 50.11 13.62
C ASP A 568 -15.36 50.95 12.81
N THR A 569 -15.86 52.07 13.36
CA THR A 569 -16.78 52.97 12.67
C THR A 569 -16.07 53.92 11.71
N PHE A 570 -16.50 53.90 10.45
CA PHE A 570 -16.23 54.94 9.46
C PHE A 570 -17.39 55.95 9.50
N LEU A 571 -17.06 57.23 9.65
CA LEU A 571 -18.04 58.30 9.82
C LEU A 571 -18.02 59.24 8.61
N ILE A 572 -19.17 59.40 7.98
CA ILE A 572 -19.42 60.39 6.93
C ILE A 572 -20.38 61.43 7.51
N THR A 573 -19.97 62.69 7.52
CA THR A 573 -20.73 63.79 8.11
C THR A 573 -21.36 64.73 7.08
N GLN A 574 -21.07 64.54 5.79
CA GLN A 574 -21.55 65.41 4.71
C GLN A 574 -21.84 64.61 3.45
N ALA A 575 -22.95 64.95 2.78
CA ALA A 575 -23.36 64.40 1.49
C ALA A 575 -23.08 65.38 0.33
N PRO A 576 -22.66 64.90 -0.86
CA PRO A 576 -22.14 63.55 -1.11
C PRO A 576 -20.71 63.39 -0.56
N TYR A 577 -20.35 62.16 -0.17
CA TYR A 577 -18.98 61.79 0.21
C TYR A 577 -18.10 61.60 -1.03
N ILE A 578 -18.64 60.97 -2.08
CA ILE A 578 -18.05 60.89 -3.42
C ILE A 578 -18.91 61.71 -4.37
N SER A 579 -18.37 62.82 -4.87
CA SER A 579 -19.03 63.61 -5.92
C SER A 579 -18.94 62.91 -7.28
N SER A 580 -20.00 62.99 -8.09
CA SER A 580 -20.07 62.44 -9.45
C SER A 580 -19.00 63.02 -10.38
N ASP A 581 -18.58 64.26 -10.10
CA ASP A 581 -17.57 65.00 -10.86
C ASP A 581 -16.13 64.65 -10.45
N SER A 582 -15.96 63.82 -9.42
CA SER A 582 -14.63 63.39 -8.96
C SER A 582 -13.94 62.55 -10.03
N TYR A 583 -12.67 62.87 -10.31
CA TYR A 583 -11.86 62.07 -11.23
C TYR A 583 -11.71 60.63 -10.71
N ASN A 584 -12.09 59.67 -11.55
CA ASN A 584 -11.93 58.24 -11.28
C ASN A 584 -11.29 57.57 -12.49
N GLU A 585 -9.99 57.30 -12.38
CA GLU A 585 -9.18 56.65 -13.41
C GLU A 585 -9.76 55.28 -13.84
N MET A 586 -10.45 54.58 -12.94
CA MET A 586 -11.03 53.26 -13.20
C MET A 586 -12.19 53.30 -14.19
N LYS A 587 -12.82 54.46 -14.43
CA LYS A 587 -13.90 54.61 -15.42
C LYS A 587 -13.41 54.20 -16.82
N SER A 588 -12.17 54.55 -17.18
CA SER A 588 -11.57 54.23 -18.49
C SER A 588 -11.33 52.73 -18.72
N TYR A 589 -11.12 51.96 -17.65
CA TYR A 589 -10.81 50.52 -17.71
C TYR A 589 -12.04 49.63 -17.45
N SER A 590 -13.18 50.23 -17.08
CA SER A 590 -14.35 49.47 -16.61
C SER A 590 -14.94 48.53 -17.67
N THR A 591 -14.87 48.90 -18.95
CA THR A 591 -15.32 48.06 -20.06
C THR A 591 -14.42 46.86 -20.34
N GLU A 592 -13.16 46.91 -19.91
CA GLU A 592 -12.23 45.79 -19.99
C GLU A 592 -12.48 44.81 -18.83
N PHE A 593 -12.73 45.36 -17.64
CA PHE A 593 -12.94 44.61 -16.40
C PHE A 593 -14.26 43.84 -16.36
N LEU A 594 -15.29 44.32 -17.06
CA LEU A 594 -16.61 43.67 -17.12
C LEU A 594 -16.98 43.35 -18.57
N LYS A 595 -17.15 42.06 -18.88
CA LYS A 595 -17.58 41.60 -20.21
C LYS A 595 -18.82 40.74 -20.10
N ARG A 596 -19.88 41.11 -20.82
CA ARG A 596 -21.17 40.39 -20.85
C ARG A 596 -21.73 40.12 -19.44
N GLY A 597 -21.58 41.08 -18.52
CA GLY A 597 -22.03 40.97 -17.14
C GLY A 597 -21.13 40.15 -16.21
N VAL A 598 -19.99 39.61 -16.68
CA VAL A 598 -19.06 38.82 -15.86
C VAL A 598 -17.72 39.54 -15.68
N LEU A 599 -17.27 39.66 -14.43
CA LEU A 599 -15.98 40.25 -14.08
C LEU A 599 -14.81 39.40 -14.59
N GLN A 600 -13.88 40.05 -15.27
CA GLN A 600 -12.66 39.43 -15.78
C GLN A 600 -11.59 39.41 -14.68
N ARG A 601 -11.75 38.54 -13.69
CA ARG A 601 -10.90 38.48 -12.47
C ARG A 601 -9.39 38.46 -12.77
N ASN A 602 -8.96 37.60 -13.71
CA ASN A 602 -7.55 37.50 -14.10
C ASN A 602 -7.02 38.77 -14.77
N VAL A 603 -7.87 39.49 -15.51
CA VAL A 603 -7.50 40.76 -16.15
C VAL A 603 -7.37 41.84 -15.09
N ILE A 604 -8.33 41.92 -14.16
CA ILE A 604 -8.32 42.89 -13.06
C ILE A 604 -7.09 42.71 -12.17
N LYS A 605 -6.83 41.49 -11.69
CA LYS A 605 -5.71 41.21 -10.77
C LYS A 605 -4.32 41.47 -11.38
N ASN A 606 -4.18 41.29 -12.69
CA ASN A 606 -2.93 41.53 -13.41
C ASN A 606 -2.81 42.96 -13.98
N HIS A 607 -3.83 43.80 -13.83
CA HIS A 607 -3.83 45.14 -14.39
C HIS A 607 -2.89 46.07 -13.59
N PRO A 608 -2.02 46.87 -14.22
CA PRO A 608 -1.06 47.74 -13.52
C PRO A 608 -1.69 48.73 -12.54
N SER A 609 -2.88 49.26 -12.88
CA SER A 609 -3.62 50.20 -12.01
C SER A 609 -4.43 49.53 -10.90
N PHE A 610 -4.37 48.20 -10.73
CA PHE A 610 -5.14 47.49 -9.70
C PHE A 610 -4.67 47.84 -8.29
N ARG A 611 -5.46 48.65 -7.58
CA ARG A 611 -5.08 49.23 -6.30
C ARG A 611 -5.04 48.25 -5.14
N TYR A 612 -5.58 47.04 -5.29
CA TYR A 612 -5.72 46.07 -4.20
C TYR A 612 -4.73 44.90 -4.30
N GLY A 613 -3.74 44.96 -5.20
CA GLY A 613 -2.76 43.89 -5.38
C GLY A 613 -1.89 43.59 -4.15
N PHE A 614 -1.84 44.50 -3.16
CA PHE A 614 -1.15 44.29 -1.89
C PHE A 614 -1.98 43.50 -0.86
N LEU A 615 -3.28 43.30 -1.10
CA LEU A 615 -4.14 42.49 -0.23
C LEU A 615 -3.84 41.00 -0.47
N ARG A 616 -4.11 40.15 0.53
CA ARG A 616 -4.07 38.69 0.34
C ARG A 616 -5.10 38.26 -0.70
N ASP A 617 -4.80 37.20 -1.46
CA ASP A 617 -5.65 36.74 -2.56
C ASP A 617 -7.10 36.49 -2.13
N GLU A 618 -7.31 35.96 -0.92
CA GLU A 618 -8.66 35.65 -0.42
C GLU A 618 -9.50 36.92 -0.23
N ILE A 619 -8.89 38.04 0.19
CA ILE A 619 -9.58 39.32 0.36
C ILE A 619 -9.86 39.96 -1.00
N GLN A 620 -8.92 39.84 -1.95
CA GLN A 620 -9.15 40.30 -3.32
C GLN A 620 -10.33 39.54 -3.95
N ASP A 621 -10.36 38.22 -3.79
CA ASP A 621 -11.46 37.38 -4.29
C ASP A 621 -12.78 37.73 -3.60
N HIS A 622 -12.78 37.96 -2.28
CA HIS A 622 -13.97 38.39 -1.57
C HIS A 622 -14.54 39.71 -2.11
N ILE A 623 -13.69 40.72 -2.33
CA ILE A 623 -14.10 42.01 -2.92
C ILE A 623 -14.70 41.81 -4.32
N LEU A 624 -14.05 41.01 -5.16
CA LEU A 624 -14.51 40.73 -6.53
C LEU A 624 -15.81 39.91 -6.53
N ASP A 625 -15.97 38.98 -5.61
CA ASP A 625 -17.19 38.18 -5.44
C ASP A 625 -18.38 39.06 -5.03
N LYS A 626 -18.18 39.99 -4.09
CA LYS A 626 -19.23 40.94 -3.68
C LYS A 626 -19.54 41.98 -4.74
N LEU A 627 -18.55 42.38 -5.54
CA LEU A 627 -18.76 43.25 -6.70
C LEU A 627 -19.62 42.54 -7.75
N GLN A 628 -19.31 41.27 -8.07
CA GLN A 628 -20.12 40.47 -9.00
C GLN A 628 -21.55 40.32 -8.47
N LEU A 629 -21.72 40.00 -7.19
CA LEU A 629 -23.03 39.87 -6.56
C LEU A 629 -23.85 41.17 -6.63
N LEU A 630 -23.21 42.33 -6.44
CA LEU A 630 -23.89 43.62 -6.55
C LEU A 630 -24.41 43.86 -7.98
N ILE A 631 -23.61 43.52 -9.00
CA ILE A 631 -24.00 43.63 -10.41
C ILE A 631 -25.14 42.64 -10.75
N ASP A 632 -25.00 41.39 -10.33
CA ASP A 632 -25.96 40.31 -10.63
C ASP A 632 -27.32 40.56 -9.96
N SER A 633 -27.31 41.07 -8.73
CA SER A 633 -28.54 41.40 -7.99
C SER A 633 -29.35 42.56 -8.60
N ARG A 634 -28.72 43.38 -9.46
CA ARG A 634 -29.31 44.59 -10.06
C ARG A 634 -29.96 45.51 -9.03
N MET A 635 -29.38 45.54 -7.83
CA MET A 635 -29.88 46.33 -6.70
C MET A 635 -29.82 47.84 -6.99
N ILE A 636 -28.80 48.27 -7.72
CA ILE A 636 -28.62 49.66 -8.15
C ILE A 636 -29.46 49.94 -9.39
N LYS A 637 -30.23 51.02 -9.35
CA LYS A 637 -31.09 51.48 -10.45
C LYS A 637 -30.24 51.84 -11.68
N GLY A 638 -30.66 51.40 -12.86
CA GLY A 638 -29.95 51.64 -14.13
C GLY A 638 -28.89 50.58 -14.50
N THR A 639 -28.64 49.58 -13.65
CA THR A 639 -27.71 48.47 -13.96
C THR A 639 -28.17 47.72 -15.21
N PHE A 640 -27.32 47.64 -16.24
CA PHE A 640 -27.59 47.11 -17.59
C PHE A 640 -28.57 47.92 -18.46
N GLU A 641 -28.98 49.12 -18.03
CA GLU A 641 -29.88 49.99 -18.80
C GLU A 641 -29.14 51.17 -19.42
N ASN A 642 -28.23 51.79 -18.67
CA ASN A 642 -27.54 53.02 -19.07
C ASN A 642 -26.02 53.00 -18.78
N GLY A 643 -25.44 51.80 -18.62
CA GLY A 643 -24.00 51.63 -18.33
C GLY A 643 -23.62 51.80 -16.86
N THR A 644 -24.59 51.85 -15.94
CA THR A 644 -24.35 51.95 -14.49
C THR A 644 -23.47 50.81 -13.97
N GLU A 645 -23.49 49.63 -14.58
CA GLU A 645 -22.61 48.51 -14.24
C GLU A 645 -21.12 48.87 -14.33
N TYR A 646 -20.72 49.72 -15.27
CA TYR A 646 -19.34 50.21 -15.37
C TYR A 646 -19.03 51.23 -14.29
N THR A 647 -20.00 52.06 -13.91
CA THR A 647 -19.86 52.98 -12.76
C THR A 647 -19.72 52.20 -11.45
N ILE A 648 -20.46 51.10 -11.28
CA ILE A 648 -20.33 50.19 -10.13
C ILE A 648 -18.89 49.66 -10.02
N VAL A 649 -18.37 49.10 -11.11
CA VAL A 649 -16.99 48.59 -11.16
C VAL A 649 -15.98 49.69 -10.86
N ALA A 650 -16.07 50.84 -11.54
CA ALA A 650 -15.15 51.95 -11.34
C ALA A 650 -15.13 52.44 -9.89
N THR A 651 -16.30 52.51 -9.25
CA THR A 651 -16.47 53.05 -7.90
C THR A 651 -15.85 52.11 -6.87
N ILE A 652 -16.12 50.81 -6.97
CA ILE A 652 -15.58 49.79 -6.05
C ILE A 652 -14.08 49.56 -6.27
N MET A 653 -13.57 49.75 -7.48
CA MET A 653 -12.12 49.69 -7.76
C MET A 653 -11.35 50.94 -7.29
N ASN A 654 -12.06 52.00 -6.90
CA ASN A 654 -11.49 53.28 -6.48
C ASN A 654 -11.89 53.65 -5.04
N MET A 655 -12.06 52.66 -4.15
CA MET A 655 -12.42 52.91 -2.75
C MET A 655 -11.31 53.62 -1.97
N ASN A 656 -11.71 54.38 -0.95
CA ASN A 656 -10.79 54.95 0.03
C ASN A 656 -10.03 53.84 0.76
N MET A 657 -8.71 54.01 0.93
CA MET A 657 -7.84 53.06 1.61
C MET A 657 -8.24 52.76 3.06
N ASP A 658 -8.90 53.68 3.75
CA ASP A 658 -9.39 53.42 5.11
C ASP A 658 -10.54 52.39 5.13
N LEU A 659 -11.40 52.39 4.11
CA LEU A 659 -12.42 51.36 3.93
C LEU A 659 -11.77 50.02 3.55
N VAL A 660 -10.79 50.04 2.65
CA VAL A 660 -10.04 48.84 2.23
C VAL A 660 -9.32 48.20 3.41
N ARG A 661 -8.68 49.00 4.28
CA ARG A 661 -8.03 48.52 5.51
C ARG A 661 -9.03 47.87 6.47
N LYS A 662 -10.22 48.47 6.61
CA LYS A 662 -11.31 47.90 7.44
C LYS A 662 -11.79 46.56 6.90
N ILE A 663 -11.93 46.43 5.58
CA ILE A 663 -12.24 45.14 4.91
C ILE A 663 -11.14 44.11 5.18
N GLN A 664 -9.87 44.51 5.05
CA GLN A 664 -8.74 43.60 5.27
C GLN A 664 -8.60 43.14 6.74
N SER A 665 -8.93 43.99 7.70
CA SER A 665 -8.89 43.64 9.13
C SER A 665 -10.08 42.79 9.59
N PHE A 666 -11.15 42.73 8.79
CA PHE A 666 -12.41 42.11 9.18
C PHE A 666 -12.29 40.58 9.28
N ASP A 667 -12.69 40.04 10.43
CA ASP A 667 -12.90 38.63 10.69
C ASP A 667 -14.41 38.37 10.79
N PHE A 668 -14.95 37.54 9.90
CA PHE A 668 -16.39 37.33 9.73
C PHE A 668 -17.11 36.79 10.97
N THR A 669 -16.36 36.32 11.98
CA THR A 669 -16.91 35.78 13.23
C THR A 669 -16.89 36.78 14.39
N LYS A 670 -16.22 37.93 14.22
CA LYS A 670 -15.99 38.94 15.27
C LYS A 670 -16.80 40.22 15.02
N THR A 671 -16.35 41.34 15.60
CA THR A 671 -16.89 42.67 15.34
C THR A 671 -16.69 43.04 13.87
N ASN A 672 -17.80 43.34 13.20
CA ASN A 672 -17.77 43.85 11.84
C ASN A 672 -17.49 45.35 11.77
N PRO A 673 -16.85 45.81 10.68
CA PRO A 673 -16.67 47.23 10.43
C PRO A 673 -18.02 47.93 10.21
N LYS A 674 -18.06 49.23 10.48
CA LYS A 674 -19.32 49.96 10.58
C LYS A 674 -19.27 51.27 9.80
N LEU A 675 -20.41 51.68 9.27
CA LEU A 675 -20.57 52.93 8.55
C LEU A 675 -21.71 53.73 9.16
N ILE A 676 -21.41 54.95 9.56
CA ILE A 676 -22.41 55.95 9.94
C ILE A 676 -22.38 57.03 8.88
N TYR A 677 -23.54 57.27 8.26
CA TYR A 677 -23.71 58.31 7.25
C TYR A 677 -24.73 59.33 7.76
N ILE A 678 -24.30 60.56 7.99
CA ILE A 678 -25.15 61.65 8.47
C ILE A 678 -25.48 62.54 7.29
N ASN A 679 -26.77 62.68 6.98
CA ASN A 679 -27.25 63.65 6.01
C ASN A 679 -28.22 64.62 6.67
N SER A 680 -27.68 65.75 7.15
CA SER A 680 -28.42 66.74 7.93
C SER A 680 -28.96 67.92 7.11
N GLY A 681 -28.74 67.92 5.78
CA GLY A 681 -29.16 69.00 4.89
C GLY A 681 -29.94 68.52 3.67
N GLU A 682 -30.15 69.43 2.72
CA GLU A 682 -30.88 69.18 1.46
C GLU A 682 -30.01 68.55 0.37
N ARG A 683 -28.71 68.36 0.63
CA ARG A 683 -27.80 67.79 -0.36
C ARG A 683 -28.13 66.32 -0.59
N MET A 684 -28.31 65.99 -1.87
CA MET A 684 -28.64 64.64 -2.28
C MET A 684 -27.41 63.74 -2.22
N ILE A 685 -27.61 62.50 -1.76
CA ILE A 685 -26.59 61.45 -1.83
C ILE A 685 -26.39 61.05 -3.30
N SER A 686 -25.12 60.89 -3.70
CA SER A 686 -24.72 60.55 -5.07
C SER A 686 -24.97 59.07 -5.38
N LEU A 687 -24.90 58.72 -6.67
CA LEU A 687 -24.98 57.32 -7.10
C LEU A 687 -23.78 56.52 -6.58
N GLU A 688 -22.59 57.11 -6.63
CA GLU A 688 -21.35 56.53 -6.15
C GLU A 688 -21.40 56.20 -4.65
N ASP A 689 -21.97 57.08 -3.83
CA ASP A 689 -22.19 56.81 -2.40
C ASP A 689 -23.16 55.65 -2.19
N SER A 690 -24.25 55.60 -2.95
CA SER A 690 -25.21 54.48 -2.90
C SER A 690 -24.57 53.14 -3.29
N ILE A 691 -23.69 53.14 -4.30
CA ILE A 691 -22.92 51.97 -4.73
C ILE A 691 -21.99 51.50 -3.59
N ILE A 692 -21.23 52.41 -2.98
CA ILE A 692 -20.33 52.08 -1.88
C ILE A 692 -21.10 51.51 -0.69
N VAL A 693 -22.19 52.15 -0.29
CA VAL A 693 -22.96 51.72 0.87
C VAL A 693 -23.56 50.32 0.64
N ALA A 694 -24.17 50.08 -0.53
CA ALA A 694 -24.72 48.76 -0.85
C ALA A 694 -23.62 47.69 -0.91
N PHE A 695 -22.47 48.00 -1.49
CA PHE A 695 -21.32 47.10 -1.51
C PHE A 695 -20.80 46.77 -0.11
N LEU A 696 -20.63 47.78 0.75
CA LEU A 696 -20.14 47.58 2.12
C LEU A 696 -21.11 46.72 2.93
N ASN A 697 -22.43 46.88 2.76
CA ASN A 697 -23.42 45.99 3.35
C ASN A 697 -23.19 44.53 2.90
N LEU A 698 -23.01 44.27 1.59
CA LEU A 698 -22.74 42.92 1.06
C LEU A 698 -21.42 42.30 1.56
N VAL A 699 -20.41 43.14 1.83
CA VAL A 699 -19.13 42.73 2.45
C VAL A 699 -19.30 42.41 3.93
N GLY A 700 -20.32 42.95 4.59
CA GLY A 700 -20.64 42.63 5.98
C GLY A 700 -20.64 43.83 6.94
N PHE A 701 -20.64 45.07 6.43
CA PHE A 701 -20.69 46.26 7.29
C PHE A 701 -22.07 46.46 7.90
N ASP A 702 -22.10 46.91 9.16
CA ASP A 702 -23.29 47.57 9.69
C ASP A 702 -23.36 48.99 9.13
N VAL A 703 -24.46 49.34 8.50
CA VAL A 703 -24.67 50.67 7.92
C VAL A 703 -25.91 51.32 8.50
N VAL A 704 -25.75 52.52 9.07
CA VAL A 704 -26.87 53.33 9.56
C VAL A 704 -26.78 54.74 8.99
N PHE A 705 -27.87 55.16 8.33
CA PHE A 705 -28.08 56.54 7.93
C PHE A 705 -28.80 57.32 9.04
N PHE A 706 -28.34 58.53 9.31
CA PHE A 706 -29.00 59.49 10.18
C PHE A 706 -29.46 60.69 9.34
N VAL A 707 -30.77 60.77 9.13
CA VAL A 707 -31.43 61.77 8.27
C VAL A 707 -32.45 62.53 9.11
N PRO A 708 -32.04 63.51 9.93
CA PRO A 708 -32.94 64.22 10.83
C PRO A 708 -34.06 64.98 10.09
N THR A 709 -33.88 65.30 8.81
CA THR A 709 -34.89 65.97 7.97
C THR A 709 -35.99 65.03 7.47
N GLY A 710 -35.80 63.71 7.56
CA GLY A 710 -36.70 62.71 6.98
C GLY A 710 -36.70 62.66 5.44
N TYR A 711 -35.79 63.36 4.76
CA TYR A 711 -35.75 63.39 3.31
C TYR A 711 -35.45 62.02 2.68
N GLN A 712 -35.93 61.84 1.45
CA GLN A 712 -35.47 60.75 0.60
C GLN A 712 -34.01 60.96 0.24
N SER A 713 -33.22 59.89 0.36
CA SER A 713 -31.77 59.95 0.38
C SER A 713 -31.18 58.98 -0.64
N VAL A 714 -30.69 57.82 -0.22
CA VAL A 714 -30.15 56.76 -1.08
C VAL A 714 -31.21 55.91 -1.77
N GLU A 715 -32.44 55.89 -1.26
CA GLU A 715 -33.56 55.04 -1.73
C GLU A 715 -33.83 55.22 -3.23
N LYS A 716 -33.69 56.45 -3.74
CA LYS A 716 -33.93 56.79 -5.16
C LYS A 716 -33.02 56.05 -6.15
N HIS A 717 -31.88 55.54 -5.67
CA HIS A 717 -30.86 54.86 -6.47
C HIS A 717 -30.96 53.33 -6.38
N PHE A 718 -31.94 52.78 -5.65
CA PHE A 718 -32.13 51.34 -5.53
C PHE A 718 -33.41 50.88 -6.24
N ASN A 719 -33.38 49.68 -6.81
CA ASN A 719 -34.54 49.05 -7.46
C ASN A 719 -35.45 48.31 -6.47
N THR A 720 -34.93 47.98 -5.29
CA THR A 720 -35.63 47.23 -4.24
C THR A 720 -35.46 47.90 -2.88
N VAL A 721 -36.33 47.57 -1.93
CA VAL A 721 -36.19 48.01 -0.54
C VAL A 721 -35.15 47.13 0.13
N ILE A 722 -33.97 47.68 0.39
CA ILE A 722 -32.79 46.95 0.90
C ILE A 722 -32.40 47.31 2.33
N MET A 723 -32.99 48.38 2.88
CA MET A 723 -32.74 48.88 4.22
C MET A 723 -34.05 49.20 4.93
N GLU A 724 -34.03 49.13 6.26
CA GLU A 724 -35.17 49.43 7.11
C GLU A 724 -35.18 50.91 7.53
N GLU A 725 -36.33 51.59 7.43
CA GLU A 725 -36.47 52.98 7.88
C GLU A 725 -37.17 53.05 9.24
N HIS A 726 -36.51 53.68 10.21
CA HIS A 726 -37.04 54.00 11.53
C HIS A 726 -37.38 55.47 11.61
N GLN A 727 -38.65 55.79 11.82
CA GLN A 727 -39.10 57.15 12.09
C GLN A 727 -39.20 57.34 13.61
N ILE A 728 -38.31 58.16 14.17
CA ILE A 728 -38.10 58.21 15.63
C ILE A 728 -38.61 59.51 16.29
N GLY A 729 -39.09 60.47 15.51
CA GLY A 729 -39.59 61.75 16.04
C GLY A 729 -39.76 62.82 14.96
N ASP A 730 -39.67 64.09 15.37
CA ASP A 730 -39.92 65.24 14.52
C ASP A 730 -38.80 65.45 13.48
N TYR A 731 -39.16 65.99 12.31
CA TYR A 731 -38.18 66.37 11.30
C TYR A 731 -37.54 67.71 11.63
N VAL A 732 -36.21 67.72 11.68
CA VAL A 732 -35.42 68.91 12.03
C VAL A 732 -34.50 69.26 10.86
N TYR A 733 -34.53 70.53 10.46
CA TYR A 733 -33.84 71.07 9.28
C TYR A 733 -32.65 71.94 9.68
N ASP A 734 -31.77 72.24 8.72
CA ASP A 734 -30.61 73.14 8.85
C ASP A 734 -29.64 72.80 10.00
N LEU A 735 -29.46 71.51 10.28
CA LEU A 735 -28.58 71.05 11.34
C LEU A 735 -27.11 71.01 10.91
N ASN A 736 -26.26 71.67 11.69
CA ASN A 736 -24.81 71.53 11.60
C ASN A 736 -24.35 70.34 12.43
N VAL A 737 -23.66 69.39 11.79
CA VAL A 737 -23.10 68.22 12.47
C VAL A 737 -21.98 68.67 13.43
N PRO A 738 -22.11 68.48 14.75
CA PRO A 738 -21.05 68.84 15.69
C PRO A 738 -19.83 67.92 15.52
N ASP A 739 -18.68 68.29 16.08
CA ASP A 739 -17.54 67.36 16.17
C ASP A 739 -17.89 66.22 17.15
N LEU A 740 -18.45 65.14 16.60
CA LEU A 740 -18.95 64.00 17.36
C LEU A 740 -17.86 63.28 18.15
N ARG A 741 -16.58 63.40 17.75
CA ARG A 741 -15.46 62.83 18.50
C ARG A 741 -15.20 63.61 19.79
N ARG A 742 -15.50 64.91 19.83
CA ARG A 742 -15.31 65.80 20.98
C ARG A 742 -16.61 66.17 21.72
N PHE A 743 -17.77 65.82 21.18
CA PHE A 743 -19.09 66.16 21.74
C PHE A 743 -19.30 65.58 23.16
N VAL A 744 -19.75 66.37 24.12
CA VAL A 744 -20.04 65.90 25.49
C VAL A 744 -21.50 66.25 25.83
N VAL A 745 -22.29 65.23 26.19
CA VAL A 745 -23.64 65.42 26.74
C VAL A 745 -23.50 66.08 28.10
N LYS A 746 -24.06 67.28 28.27
CA LYS A 746 -24.14 67.98 29.55
C LYS A 746 -25.06 67.19 30.47
N LYS A 747 -24.49 66.48 31.45
CA LYS A 747 -25.30 65.89 32.53
C LYS A 747 -26.04 67.02 33.25
N GLN A 748 -27.37 66.97 33.27
CA GLN A 748 -28.15 67.76 34.22
C GLN A 748 -27.65 67.48 35.65
N PRO A 749 -27.49 68.50 36.50
CA PRO A 749 -27.00 68.29 37.86
C PRO A 749 -28.02 67.45 38.64
N THR A 750 -27.65 66.22 38.99
CA THR A 750 -28.43 65.36 39.87
C THR A 750 -28.63 66.06 41.22
N SER A 751 -29.89 66.34 41.55
CA SER A 751 -30.32 66.92 42.83
C SER A 751 -29.76 66.12 44.02
N TRP A 752 -29.35 66.83 45.08
CA TRP A 752 -28.71 66.25 46.26
C TRP A 752 -29.49 65.08 46.91
N ARG A 753 -30.80 64.99 46.63
CA ARG A 753 -31.71 63.95 47.13
C ARG A 753 -31.35 62.56 46.60
N ASP A 754 -30.86 62.45 45.36
CA ASP A 754 -30.57 61.14 44.75
C ASP A 754 -29.28 60.50 45.28
N ARG A 755 -28.43 61.28 45.94
CA ARG A 755 -27.16 60.81 46.53
C ARG A 755 -27.34 60.13 47.90
N ILE A 756 -28.42 60.42 48.62
CA ILE A 756 -28.64 59.92 49.99
C ILE A 756 -29.41 58.58 50.00
N PHE A 757 -30.27 58.33 49.01
CA PHE A 757 -31.17 57.17 49.03
C PHE A 757 -30.70 55.90 48.30
N LYS A 758 -29.46 55.86 47.77
CA LYS A 758 -28.88 54.63 47.17
C LYS A 758 -27.80 54.00 48.05
N ARG A 759 -28.20 53.46 49.21
CA ARG A 759 -27.55 52.30 49.84
C ARG A 759 -28.64 51.28 50.14
N GLY A 760 -28.69 50.23 49.32
CA GLY A 760 -29.58 49.10 49.54
C GLY A 760 -30.21 48.55 48.25
N LYS A 761 -29.39 47.96 47.39
CA LYS A 761 -29.63 46.65 46.75
C LYS A 761 -28.40 46.26 45.95
#